data_AF-R0JJC7-F1
#
_entry.id   AF-R0JJC7-F1
#
_cell.length_a   1.000
_cell.length_b   1.000
_cell.length_c   1.000
_cell.angle_alpha   90.00
_cell.angle_beta   90.00
_cell.angle_gamma   90.00
#
_symmetry.space_group_name_H-M   'P 1'
#
loop_
_entity.id
_entity.type
_entity.pdbx_description
1 polymer ?
#
loop_
_entity_poly.entity_id
_entity_poly.type
_entity_poly.pdbx_seq_one_letter_code
_entity_poly.pdbx_strand_id
1 'polypeptide(L)'
;FEFRINKEQSSFHNRLLQHDLEKNYSGRQENTNFGSSSSITFPILQRTAEEKILNSDRLTLERQKLTVCPIIDGEDHLRLLNFQHNFITRIQNISNLHHLVFLDLYDNQIEEISGLSTLRSLRVLLLGKNRIKKISNLENLKNLDVLDLHGNQISKIENINHLSELRVLNLARNLLSIVENLNGLDSLTELNLRHNQVSAIKDVDTLPHLQRLFLSFNNISSFEDILCLADSSSLSDITLDGNPIAQESWYKHTVLHHMMQLRQLDMKRITEEERRMASVAARKEEERKRESHKQSLIKEKKRLTICNIARQWEIQQNRTALEASLNQDKDNEPCQINGSTAYVFPEESRSLDTILSSAVQGLSVLDSHLVEVEGDTLYLYGSGALECLDRNWSVQTAGSVVTVSFMFMEFDEIVQVLTKLKLKFPNSVHLKFKETNLVTLQQFNALAQVHRIEQLTVDPQGNPVVNFTLWKYYVLFRLNHLNLQKINGIEVTQNDTVMAERLFGILAYVASSELPHYRMLSLFGESRMKQFHDLLEGKGKKSGVGIEESSDNRRAGGESTARAMLNYTAKNVHMEKLEEIKERKTFCQTYVENLVKEAADIHMKNESLQKLWPQMFIELVRDAVIEIRNKNSYMKLCLQRIADQKQ
;
A
#
# COMPACT_ATOMS: atom_id res chain seq x y z
N PHE A 1 43.01 45.72 38.98
CA PHE A 1 41.96 45.94 37.98
C PHE A 1 41.31 44.62 37.63
N GLU A 2 40.16 44.32 38.25
CA GLU A 2 39.27 43.23 37.81
C GLU A 2 38.79 43.54 36.40
N PHE A 3 39.14 42.71 35.43
CA PHE A 3 38.46 42.73 34.12
C PHE A 3 37.08 42.08 34.30
N ARG A 4 36.11 42.84 34.81
CA ARG A 4 34.68 42.49 34.76
C ARG A 4 34.16 42.78 33.37
N ILE A 5 33.91 41.74 32.59
CA ILE A 5 33.04 41.84 31.41
C ILE A 5 31.62 42.03 31.96
N ASN A 6 31.12 43.26 31.94
CA ASN A 6 29.77 43.59 32.41
C ASN A 6 28.71 42.80 31.62
N LYS A 7 27.77 42.21 32.36
CA LYS A 7 26.72 41.30 31.90
C LYS A 7 25.55 41.98 31.15
N GLU A 8 25.63 43.28 30.89
CA GLU A 8 24.51 44.08 30.37
C GLU A 8 24.97 45.04 29.27
N GLN A 9 25.28 44.51 28.08
CA GLN A 9 25.29 45.28 26.82
C GLN A 9 25.30 44.31 25.64
N SER A 10 24.12 43.91 25.18
CA SER A 10 23.89 42.96 24.08
C SER A 10 24.32 43.46 22.68
N SER A 11 25.07 44.57 22.59
CA SER A 11 25.56 45.15 21.34
C SER A 11 27.08 45.26 21.22
N PHE A 12 27.84 44.82 22.24
CA PHE A 12 29.31 44.88 22.22
C PHE A 12 30.01 43.57 21.79
N HIS A 13 29.36 42.40 21.88
CA HIS A 13 29.97 41.11 21.51
C HIS A 13 30.09 40.87 20.00
N ASN A 14 29.25 41.50 19.16
CA ASN A 14 29.38 41.40 17.70
C ASN A 14 30.64 42.09 17.14
N ARG A 15 31.35 42.92 17.94
CA ARG A 15 32.53 43.67 17.47
C ARG A 15 33.86 42.96 17.62
N LEU A 16 33.94 41.86 18.39
CA LEU A 16 35.19 41.11 18.54
C LEU A 16 35.42 40.07 17.42
N LEU A 17 34.36 39.66 16.72
CA LEU A 17 34.42 38.62 15.68
C LEU A 17 33.89 39.05 14.31
N GLN A 18 33.37 40.28 14.22
CA GLN A 18 33.12 40.97 12.95
C GLN A 18 34.28 41.94 12.74
N HIS A 19 35.20 41.55 11.87
CA HIS A 19 36.43 42.27 11.55
C HIS A 19 36.12 43.58 10.81
N ASP A 20 35.55 44.56 11.51
CA ASP A 20 35.51 45.97 11.12
C ASP A 20 36.35 46.77 12.13
N LEU A 21 37.67 46.58 12.04
CA LEU A 21 38.68 47.47 12.62
C LEU A 21 39.68 47.87 11.53
N GLU A 22 39.17 48.26 10.35
CA GLU A 22 39.81 49.30 9.55
C GLU A 22 39.24 50.65 9.98
N LYS A 23 39.64 51.14 11.15
CA LYS A 23 39.76 52.59 11.44
C LYS A 23 40.22 52.82 12.87
N ASN A 24 41.22 53.70 12.93
CA ASN A 24 41.70 54.43 14.11
C ASN A 24 42.56 53.59 15.07
N TYR A 25 43.85 53.47 14.74
CA TYR A 25 44.97 54.03 15.54
C TYR A 25 46.28 53.76 14.78
N SER A 26 46.47 54.45 13.64
CA SER A 26 47.76 54.50 12.96
C SER A 26 48.68 55.51 13.67
N GLY A 27 49.20 55.12 14.83
CA GLY A 27 50.32 55.82 15.46
C GLY A 27 51.62 55.14 15.02
N ARG A 28 52.33 55.73 14.04
CA ARG A 28 53.70 55.33 13.69
C ARG A 28 54.60 55.48 14.93
N GLN A 29 55.00 54.37 15.56
CA GLN A 29 56.18 54.33 16.41
C GLN A 29 57.38 53.98 15.52
N GLU A 30 58.13 54.98 15.08
CA GLU A 30 59.24 54.82 14.14
C GLU A 30 60.60 54.50 14.80
N ASN A 31 60.70 54.28 16.11
CA ASN A 31 62.00 54.24 16.81
C ASN A 31 62.25 53.03 17.74
N THR A 32 61.92 51.80 17.34
CA THR A 32 62.48 50.61 18.02
C THR A 32 63.82 50.23 17.41
N ASN A 33 64.92 50.47 18.13
CA ASN A 33 66.27 50.13 17.68
C ASN A 33 66.53 48.62 17.86
N PHE A 34 66.81 47.94 16.76
CA PHE A 34 67.32 46.57 16.75
C PHE A 34 68.84 46.61 16.57
N GLY A 35 69.59 46.17 17.58
CA GLY A 35 71.05 46.14 17.52
C GLY A 35 71.56 45.20 16.41
N SER A 36 72.44 45.69 15.54
CA SER A 36 73.05 44.91 14.48
C SER A 36 74.33 44.22 14.97
N SER A 37 74.33 42.89 15.00
CA SER A 37 75.57 42.11 14.93
C SER A 37 75.46 41.01 13.89
N SER A 38 76.39 41.04 12.95
CA SER A 38 76.61 40.06 11.89
C SER A 38 77.02 38.70 12.46
N SER A 39 76.04 37.91 12.87
CA SER A 39 76.07 36.48 13.18
C SER A 39 74.60 36.06 13.35
N ILE A 40 74.27 34.76 13.34
CA ILE A 40 72.91 34.29 13.67
C ILE A 40 72.61 34.66 15.13
N THR A 41 72.17 35.88 15.35
CA THR A 41 71.93 36.49 16.65
C THR A 41 70.55 37.09 16.58
N PHE A 42 69.67 36.67 17.49
CA PHE A 42 68.31 37.19 17.54
C PHE A 42 68.34 38.70 17.79
N PRO A 43 67.49 39.49 17.12
CA PRO A 43 67.44 40.93 17.35
C PRO A 43 67.08 41.20 18.81
N ILE A 44 67.94 41.93 19.53
CA ILE A 44 67.68 42.31 20.93
C ILE A 44 66.84 43.59 20.90
N LEU A 45 65.72 43.59 21.62
CA LEU A 45 64.88 44.77 21.77
C LEU A 45 65.45 45.68 22.86
N GLN A 46 65.74 46.93 22.53
CA GLN A 46 66.04 47.96 23.51
C GLN A 46 65.01 49.09 23.40
N ARG A 47 64.19 49.26 24.44
CA ARG A 47 63.28 50.40 24.59
C ARG A 47 63.97 51.57 25.26
N THR A 48 63.67 52.78 24.80
CA THR A 48 64.12 54.01 25.46
C THR A 48 63.43 54.20 26.81
N ALA A 49 64.04 54.95 27.73
CA ALA A 49 63.47 55.19 29.07
C ALA A 49 62.08 55.88 28.99
N GLU A 50 61.89 56.75 28.00
CA GLU A 50 60.63 57.46 27.75
C GLU A 50 59.51 56.50 27.30
N GLU A 51 59.82 55.53 26.43
CA GLU A 51 58.87 54.50 25.98
C GLU A 51 58.45 53.57 27.13
N LYS A 52 59.39 53.21 28.02
CA LYS A 52 59.08 52.40 29.20
C LYS A 52 58.15 53.11 30.18
N ILE A 53 58.27 54.44 30.31
CA ILE A 53 57.39 55.25 31.16
C ILE A 53 55.99 55.36 30.53
N LEU A 54 55.92 55.60 29.22
CA LEU A 54 54.65 55.81 28.53
C LEU A 54 53.84 54.52 28.39
N ASN A 55 54.51 53.39 28.08
CA ASN A 55 53.89 52.08 27.87
C ASN A 55 54.63 51.00 28.65
N SER A 56 54.52 51.05 29.98
CA SER A 56 55.17 50.08 30.86
C SER A 56 54.62 48.66 30.61
N ASP A 57 53.31 48.48 30.56
CA ASP A 57 52.67 47.16 30.46
C ASP A 57 52.42 46.67 29.03
N ARG A 58 52.73 47.47 28.00
CA ARG A 58 52.42 47.16 26.59
C ARG A 58 53.62 47.33 25.67
N LEU A 59 53.73 46.43 24.71
CA LEU A 59 54.73 46.48 23.65
C LEU A 59 54.08 46.12 22.30
N THR A 60 54.22 47.02 21.33
CA THR A 60 53.68 46.84 19.97
C THR A 60 54.82 46.86 18.96
N LEU A 61 54.95 45.76 18.20
CA LEU A 61 55.95 45.54 17.16
C LEU A 61 55.27 45.11 15.86
N GLU A 62 54.16 45.76 15.51
CA GLU A 62 53.39 45.50 14.29
C GLU A 62 54.13 46.01 13.03
N ARG A 63 54.05 45.27 11.91
CA ARG A 63 54.56 45.66 10.57
C ARG A 63 56.06 45.97 10.52
N GLN A 64 56.84 45.38 11.40
CA GLN A 64 58.30 45.57 11.47
C GLN A 64 59.09 44.62 10.55
N LYS A 65 58.39 43.81 9.73
CA LYS A 65 58.98 42.78 8.85
C LYS A 65 59.85 41.77 9.61
N LEU A 66 59.53 41.53 10.89
CA LEU A 66 60.29 40.61 11.74
C LEU A 66 60.09 39.18 11.25
N THR A 67 61.19 38.45 11.06
CA THR A 67 61.15 37.01 10.73
C THR A 67 61.21 36.13 11.97
N VAL A 68 61.61 36.70 13.11
CA VAL A 68 61.82 36.03 14.38
C VAL A 68 61.43 36.97 15.52
N CYS A 69 60.86 36.42 16.60
CA CYS A 69 60.61 37.17 17.83
C CYS A 69 61.94 37.72 18.41
N PRO A 70 62.05 39.04 18.64
CA PRO A 70 63.23 39.62 19.26
C PRO A 70 63.40 39.14 20.71
N ILE A 71 64.63 39.20 21.21
CA ILE A 71 64.90 38.94 22.63
C ILE A 71 64.39 40.14 23.43
N ILE A 72 63.43 39.87 24.32
CA ILE A 72 62.83 40.83 25.25
C ILE A 72 63.37 40.51 26.64
N ASP A 73 64.52 41.11 26.99
CA ASP A 73 65.16 40.90 28.29
C ASP A 73 64.87 42.06 29.25
N GLY A 74 64.66 41.75 30.54
CA GLY A 74 64.38 42.74 31.58
C GLY A 74 63.03 43.47 31.49
N GLU A 75 62.02 42.88 30.83
CA GLU A 75 60.66 43.44 30.67
C GLU A 75 59.58 42.46 31.18
N ASP A 76 59.80 41.90 32.37
CA ASP A 76 58.94 40.89 33.02
C ASP A 76 57.53 41.40 33.36
N HIS A 77 57.35 42.71 33.52
CA HIS A 77 56.06 43.34 33.82
C HIS A 77 55.11 43.46 32.62
N LEU A 78 55.54 43.07 31.40
CA LEU A 78 54.71 43.20 30.20
C LEU A 78 53.45 42.32 30.31
N ARG A 79 52.30 42.94 29.98
CA ARG A 79 50.99 42.30 29.99
C ARG A 79 50.40 42.15 28.59
N LEU A 80 50.74 43.05 27.67
CA LEU A 80 50.22 43.09 26.31
C LEU A 80 51.38 43.13 25.31
N LEU A 81 51.42 42.14 24.42
CA LEU A 81 52.45 42.03 23.39
C LEU A 81 51.80 41.83 22.02
N ASN A 82 52.13 42.71 21.08
CA ASN A 82 51.59 42.69 19.72
C ASN A 82 52.73 42.54 18.70
N PHE A 83 52.64 41.52 17.85
CA PHE A 83 53.53 41.16 16.76
C PHE A 83 52.80 41.04 15.40
N GLN A 84 51.68 41.72 15.23
CA GLN A 84 50.84 41.62 14.05
C GLN A 84 51.58 41.96 12.74
N HIS A 85 51.15 41.34 11.64
CA HIS A 85 51.61 41.68 10.29
C HIS A 85 53.13 41.64 10.13
N ASN A 86 53.76 40.58 10.64
CA ASN A 86 55.18 40.30 10.49
C ASN A 86 55.38 39.01 9.68
N PHE A 87 56.61 38.51 9.63
CA PHE A 87 56.98 37.27 8.95
C PHE A 87 57.50 36.23 9.95
N ILE A 88 57.02 36.26 11.20
CA ILE A 88 57.50 35.39 12.26
C ILE A 88 57.12 33.95 11.93
N THR A 89 58.12 33.08 11.96
CA THR A 89 57.96 31.64 11.64
C THR A 89 57.83 30.76 12.87
N ARG A 90 58.38 31.19 14.01
CA ARG A 90 58.37 30.45 15.28
C ARG A 90 58.18 31.38 16.46
N ILE A 91 57.39 30.93 17.42
CA ILE A 91 57.19 31.62 18.68
C ILE A 91 58.33 31.22 19.62
N GLN A 92 59.21 32.18 19.90
CA GLN A 92 60.39 31.96 20.74
C GLN A 92 60.79 33.27 21.44
N ASN A 93 61.74 33.21 22.38
CA ASN A 93 62.25 34.39 23.09
C ASN A 93 61.22 35.18 23.91
N ILE A 94 60.07 34.58 24.23
CA ILE A 94 59.02 35.18 25.08
C ILE A 94 58.81 34.42 26.40
N SER A 95 59.64 33.43 26.69
CA SER A 95 59.48 32.54 27.84
C SER A 95 59.57 33.25 29.20
N ASN A 96 60.24 34.39 29.27
CA ASN A 96 60.44 35.16 30.51
C ASN A 96 59.22 36.04 30.88
N LEU A 97 58.22 36.15 29.99
CA LEU A 97 57.08 37.06 30.15
C LEU A 97 55.92 36.42 30.93
N HIS A 98 56.15 36.00 32.17
CA HIS A 98 55.19 35.24 32.99
C HIS A 98 53.87 35.97 33.30
N HIS A 99 53.88 37.30 33.23
CA HIS A 99 52.71 38.17 33.49
C HIS A 99 51.93 38.54 32.23
N LEU A 100 52.28 37.98 31.07
CA LEU A 100 51.62 38.27 29.82
C LEU A 100 50.17 37.80 29.84
N VAL A 101 49.24 38.70 29.54
CA VAL A 101 47.79 38.47 29.52
C VAL A 101 47.27 38.39 28.09
N PHE A 102 47.87 39.14 27.17
CA PHE A 102 47.45 39.26 25.78
C PHE A 102 48.65 39.12 24.86
N LEU A 103 48.57 38.19 23.92
CA LEU A 103 49.56 37.96 22.89
C LEU A 103 48.89 37.94 21.52
N ASP A 104 49.32 38.83 20.65
CA ASP A 104 48.82 38.96 19.30
C ASP A 104 49.92 38.68 18.27
N LEU A 105 49.73 37.62 17.51
CA LEU A 105 50.60 37.11 16.46
C LEU A 105 49.83 36.97 15.13
N TYR A 106 48.75 37.72 14.96
CA TYR A 106 47.93 37.69 13.76
C TYR A 106 48.71 38.08 12.50
N ASP A 107 48.43 37.40 11.39
CA ASP A 107 49.05 37.60 10.07
C ASP A 107 50.58 37.46 10.12
N ASN A 108 51.04 36.24 10.40
CA ASN A 108 52.44 35.83 10.44
C ASN A 108 52.64 34.50 9.65
N GLN A 109 53.80 33.85 9.78
CA GLN A 109 54.13 32.60 9.08
C GLN A 109 54.35 31.43 10.05
N ILE A 110 53.67 31.42 11.19
CA ILE A 110 53.87 30.42 12.24
C ILE A 110 53.29 29.07 11.79
N GLU A 111 54.10 28.01 11.82
CA GLU A 111 53.67 26.66 11.44
C GLU A 111 53.31 25.77 12.64
N GLU A 112 53.89 26.05 13.80
CA GLU A 112 53.68 25.28 15.03
C GLU A 112 53.58 26.21 16.25
N ILE A 113 52.57 25.95 17.08
CA ILE A 113 52.43 26.61 18.38
C ILE A 113 53.53 26.08 19.29
N SER A 114 54.44 26.94 19.73
CA SER A 114 55.59 26.59 20.56
C SER A 114 55.96 27.76 21.46
N GLY A 115 56.85 27.56 22.45
CA GLY A 115 57.35 28.66 23.29
C GLY A 115 56.33 29.35 24.21
N LEU A 116 55.11 28.79 24.38
CA LEU A 116 54.05 29.36 25.23
C LEU A 116 53.97 28.71 26.63
N SER A 117 54.75 27.68 26.92
CA SER A 117 54.60 26.83 28.11
C SER A 117 54.75 27.58 29.45
N THR A 118 55.45 28.72 29.46
CA THR A 118 55.68 29.52 30.68
C THR A 118 54.64 30.63 30.90
N LEU A 119 53.75 30.88 29.93
CA LEU A 119 52.81 32.02 29.91
C LEU A 119 51.48 31.71 30.63
N ARG A 120 51.56 31.29 31.90
CA ARG A 120 50.39 30.82 32.68
C ARG A 120 49.30 31.88 32.92
N SER A 121 49.64 33.16 32.76
CA SER A 121 48.73 34.30 32.96
C SER A 121 47.97 34.70 31.69
N LEU A 122 48.23 34.02 30.57
CA LEU A 122 47.67 34.40 29.27
C LEU A 122 46.16 34.15 29.23
N ARG A 123 45.41 35.19 28.86
CA ARG A 123 43.95 35.17 28.72
C ARG A 123 43.50 35.29 27.27
N VAL A 124 44.27 35.96 26.43
CA VAL A 124 43.93 36.16 25.01
C VAL A 124 45.13 35.80 24.14
N LEU A 125 44.91 34.88 23.21
CA LEU A 125 45.90 34.43 22.24
C LEU A 125 45.33 34.55 20.83
N LEU A 126 45.91 35.43 20.02
CA LEU A 126 45.50 35.65 18.64
C LEU A 126 46.58 35.12 17.69
N LEU A 127 46.24 34.05 16.97
CA LEU A 127 47.10 33.34 16.02
C LEU A 127 46.44 33.22 14.63
N GLY A 128 45.48 34.10 14.33
CA GLY A 128 44.80 34.11 13.05
C GLY A 128 45.73 34.41 11.85
N LYS A 129 45.38 33.90 10.67
CA LYS A 129 46.16 34.03 9.42
C LYS A 129 47.62 33.61 9.57
N ASN A 130 47.83 32.39 10.07
CA ASN A 130 49.15 31.75 10.13
C ASN A 130 49.14 30.45 9.28
N ARG A 131 50.11 29.56 9.49
CA ARG A 131 50.24 28.28 8.78
C ARG A 131 50.15 27.09 9.73
N ILE A 132 49.47 27.25 10.85
CA ILE A 132 49.40 26.25 11.92
C ILE A 132 48.59 25.05 11.42
N LYS A 133 49.16 23.85 11.54
CA LYS A 133 48.51 22.59 11.10
C LYS A 133 47.88 21.81 12.25
N LYS A 134 48.40 22.00 13.46
CA LYS A 134 48.05 21.23 14.66
C LYS A 134 47.91 22.16 15.86
N ILE A 135 46.89 21.93 16.67
CA ILE A 135 46.76 22.59 17.97
C ILE A 135 47.62 21.81 18.96
N SER A 136 48.68 22.44 19.47
CA SER A 136 49.63 21.82 20.40
C SER A 136 50.19 22.85 21.39
N ASN A 137 50.83 22.37 22.47
CA ASN A 137 51.57 23.20 23.41
C ASN A 137 50.73 24.27 24.14
N LEU A 138 49.46 23.97 24.42
CA LEU A 138 48.52 24.85 25.16
C LEU A 138 48.26 24.36 26.60
N GLU A 139 48.93 23.32 27.08
CA GLU A 139 48.61 22.57 28.31
C GLU A 139 48.67 23.45 29.58
N ASN A 140 49.55 24.46 29.57
CA ASN A 140 49.77 25.36 30.69
C ASN A 140 48.91 26.63 30.67
N LEU A 141 48.14 26.87 29.60
CA LEU A 141 47.34 28.08 29.39
C LEU A 141 45.92 27.96 29.96
N LYS A 142 45.80 27.51 31.22
CA LYS A 142 44.51 27.18 31.85
C LYS A 142 43.54 28.37 32.01
N ASN A 143 44.06 29.59 31.99
CA ASN A 143 43.30 30.83 32.17
C ASN A 143 42.90 31.49 30.84
N LEU A 144 43.05 30.79 29.71
CA LEU A 144 42.78 31.34 28.39
C LEU A 144 41.26 31.53 28.20
N ASP A 145 40.81 32.76 27.98
CA ASP A 145 39.41 33.10 27.68
C ASP A 145 39.13 33.14 26.17
N VAL A 146 40.12 33.58 25.37
CA VAL A 146 39.95 33.79 23.92
C VAL A 146 41.10 33.15 23.16
N LEU A 147 40.77 32.25 22.25
CA LEU A 147 41.69 31.63 21.31
C LEU A 147 41.22 31.85 19.88
N ASP A 148 42.01 32.62 19.12
CA ASP A 148 41.75 32.83 17.71
C ASP A 148 42.79 32.12 16.83
N LEU A 149 42.32 31.14 16.07
CA LEU A 149 43.09 30.31 15.15
C LEU A 149 42.52 30.35 13.73
N HIS A 150 41.76 31.40 13.38
CA HIS A 150 41.14 31.48 12.05
C HIS A 150 42.18 31.59 10.92
N GLY A 151 41.88 31.07 9.73
CA GLY A 151 42.77 31.21 8.57
C GLY A 151 44.08 30.44 8.73
N ASN A 152 44.04 29.26 9.34
CA ASN A 152 45.16 28.33 9.49
C ASN A 152 44.90 27.05 8.65
N GLN A 153 45.70 26.00 8.86
CA GLN A 153 45.61 24.73 8.14
C GLN A 153 45.24 23.58 9.09
N ILE A 154 44.44 23.87 10.13
CA ILE A 154 44.07 22.91 11.16
C ILE A 154 43.01 21.95 10.59
N SER A 155 43.28 20.65 10.71
CA SER A 155 42.38 19.59 10.21
C SER A 155 41.63 18.84 11.31
N LYS A 156 42.07 18.98 12.57
CA LYS A 156 41.45 18.34 13.73
C LYS A 156 41.45 19.26 14.94
N ILE A 157 40.38 19.15 15.73
CA ILE A 157 40.30 19.77 17.05
C ILE A 157 40.94 18.80 18.05
N GLU A 158 42.02 19.24 18.69
CA GLU A 158 42.76 18.45 19.67
C GLU A 158 43.49 19.37 20.65
N ASN A 159 43.91 18.86 21.80
CA ASN A 159 44.69 19.59 22.81
C ASN A 159 44.05 20.92 23.26
N ILE A 160 42.71 20.93 23.42
CA ILE A 160 41.97 22.05 24.00
C ILE A 160 41.10 21.66 25.20
N ASN A 161 40.91 20.36 25.46
CA ASN A 161 39.99 19.82 26.47
C ASN A 161 40.28 20.32 27.90
N HIS A 162 41.51 20.77 28.18
CA HIS A 162 41.91 21.31 29.48
C HIS A 162 41.67 22.82 29.65
N LEU A 163 41.20 23.52 28.60
CA LEU A 163 40.94 24.96 28.60
C LEU A 163 39.54 25.29 29.14
N SER A 164 39.27 24.97 30.40
CA SER A 164 37.94 25.09 31.03
C SER A 164 37.40 26.52 31.11
N GLU A 165 38.28 27.52 31.11
CA GLU A 165 37.93 28.96 31.14
C GLU A 165 37.72 29.56 29.74
N LEU A 166 37.91 28.78 28.67
CA LEU A 166 37.81 29.29 27.29
C LEU A 166 36.37 29.68 26.98
N ARG A 167 36.15 30.95 26.62
CA ARG A 167 34.83 31.52 26.31
C ARG A 167 34.59 31.66 24.82
N VAL A 168 35.65 31.93 24.05
CA VAL A 168 35.57 32.19 22.62
C VAL A 168 36.66 31.38 21.91
N LEU A 169 36.23 30.52 20.98
CA LEU A 169 37.09 29.75 20.11
C LEU A 169 36.77 30.06 18.64
N ASN A 170 37.74 30.62 17.94
CA ASN A 170 37.62 30.91 16.51
C ASN A 170 38.51 29.98 15.68
N LEU A 171 37.88 29.10 14.92
CA LEU A 171 38.49 28.12 14.02
C LEU A 171 38.00 28.30 12.58
N ALA A 172 37.47 29.47 12.23
CA ALA A 172 36.99 29.74 10.87
C ALA A 172 38.12 29.66 9.83
N ARG A 173 37.81 29.31 8.58
CA ARG A 173 38.80 29.19 7.48
C ARG A 173 39.95 28.24 7.83
N ASN A 174 39.59 27.02 8.23
CA ASN A 174 40.52 25.90 8.45
C ASN A 174 40.11 24.72 7.56
N LEU A 175 40.61 23.51 7.84
CA LEU A 175 40.40 22.29 7.07
C LEU A 175 39.67 21.22 7.89
N LEU A 176 38.81 21.63 8.84
CA LEU A 176 38.07 20.71 9.71
C LEU A 176 36.98 19.98 8.92
N SER A 177 36.92 18.65 9.04
CA SER A 177 35.89 17.81 8.42
C SER A 177 34.83 17.30 9.39
N ILE A 178 35.18 17.14 10.67
CA ILE A 178 34.28 16.69 11.74
C ILE A 178 34.56 17.55 12.96
N VAL A 179 33.50 17.91 13.67
CA VAL A 179 33.59 18.57 14.97
C VAL A 179 33.46 17.50 16.05
N GLU A 180 34.53 17.32 16.83
CA GLU A 180 34.65 16.36 17.93
C GLU A 180 35.68 16.89 18.94
N ASN A 181 35.84 16.21 20.08
CA ASN A 181 36.83 16.57 21.12
C ASN A 181 36.62 17.97 21.73
N LEU A 182 35.36 18.34 21.98
CA LEU A 182 35.02 19.61 22.66
C LEU A 182 34.82 19.44 24.18
N ASN A 183 34.92 18.21 24.70
CA ASN A 183 34.74 17.89 26.12
C ASN A 183 35.72 18.69 27.00
N GLY A 184 35.23 19.23 28.11
CA GLY A 184 36.02 19.99 29.10
C GLY A 184 36.10 21.50 28.84
N LEU A 185 35.51 22.00 27.74
CA LEU A 185 35.38 23.43 27.45
C LEU A 185 34.15 24.04 28.15
N ASP A 186 34.10 23.93 29.48
CA ASP A 186 32.90 24.20 30.28
C ASP A 186 32.40 25.65 30.17
N SER A 187 33.31 26.61 29.95
CA SER A 187 32.97 28.05 29.83
C SER A 187 32.72 28.53 28.40
N LEU A 188 32.75 27.64 27.40
CA LEU A 188 32.69 28.05 25.99
C LEU A 188 31.32 28.62 25.66
N THR A 189 31.30 29.88 25.21
CA THR A 189 30.07 30.60 24.84
C THR A 189 29.92 30.79 23.34
N GLU A 190 31.03 30.82 22.61
CA GLU A 190 31.06 31.11 21.18
C GLU A 190 32.09 30.24 20.46
N LEU A 191 31.61 29.49 19.46
CA LEU A 191 32.42 28.65 18.59
C LEU A 191 32.20 29.04 17.13
N ASN A 192 33.26 29.53 16.49
CA ASN A 192 33.23 29.92 15.09
C ASN A 192 33.95 28.89 14.21
N LEU A 193 33.21 28.23 13.34
CA LEU A 193 33.67 27.17 12.43
C LEU A 193 33.33 27.49 10.96
N ARG A 194 33.07 28.76 10.64
CA ARG A 194 32.73 29.17 9.26
C ARG A 194 33.84 28.82 8.27
N HIS A 195 33.47 28.53 7.02
CA HIS A 195 34.42 28.21 5.95
C HIS A 195 35.38 27.07 6.33
N ASN A 196 34.82 25.95 6.76
CA ASN A 196 35.54 24.69 6.92
C ASN A 196 34.95 23.64 5.95
N GLN A 197 35.24 22.36 6.16
CA GLN A 197 34.73 21.24 5.36
C GLN A 197 33.88 20.31 6.24
N VAL A 198 33.25 20.86 7.28
CA VAL A 198 32.54 20.06 8.29
C VAL A 198 31.35 19.36 7.65
N SER A 199 31.31 18.04 7.73
CA SER A 199 30.17 17.24 7.29
C SER A 199 29.31 16.73 8.44
N ALA A 200 29.89 16.57 9.65
CA ALA A 200 29.19 16.06 10.82
C ALA A 200 29.67 16.72 12.12
N ILE A 201 28.76 16.81 13.09
CA ILE A 201 28.99 17.46 14.38
C ILE A 201 28.70 16.48 15.51
N LYS A 202 29.62 16.41 16.47
CA LYS A 202 29.53 15.56 17.66
C LYS A 202 30.00 16.35 18.89
N ASP A 203 29.59 15.87 20.06
CA ASP A 203 29.98 16.38 21.39
C ASP A 203 29.60 17.83 21.69
N VAL A 204 28.88 18.53 20.81
CA VAL A 204 28.46 19.92 21.06
C VAL A 204 27.35 19.99 22.11
N ASP A 205 26.56 18.93 22.24
CA ASP A 205 25.57 18.71 23.29
C ASP A 205 26.19 18.66 24.70
N THR A 206 27.48 18.33 24.81
CA THR A 206 28.19 18.26 26.10
C THR A 206 28.57 19.63 26.67
N LEU A 207 28.51 20.69 25.86
CA LEU A 207 28.93 22.03 26.24
C LEU A 207 27.81 22.78 26.98
N PRO A 208 27.96 23.09 28.29
CA PRO A 208 26.85 23.60 29.11
C PRO A 208 26.53 25.08 28.89
N HIS A 209 27.45 25.83 28.28
CA HIS A 209 27.35 27.29 28.14
C HIS A 209 27.45 27.80 26.70
N LEU A 210 27.49 26.90 25.72
CA LEU A 210 27.61 27.30 24.32
C LEU A 210 26.32 27.97 23.86
N GLN A 211 26.42 29.24 23.47
CA GLN A 211 25.29 30.05 23.03
C GLN A 211 25.31 30.28 21.53
N ARG A 212 26.50 30.49 20.96
CA ARG A 212 26.67 30.90 19.56
C ARG A 212 27.56 29.91 18.80
N LEU A 213 26.99 29.29 17.77
CA LEU A 213 27.68 28.32 16.91
C LEU A 213 27.58 28.74 15.45
N PHE A 214 28.72 29.06 14.84
CA PHE A 214 28.76 29.48 13.43
C PHE A 214 29.31 28.37 12.54
N LEU A 215 28.47 27.83 11.67
CA LEU A 215 28.79 26.73 10.76
C LEU A 215 28.56 27.11 9.29
N SER A 216 28.48 28.41 8.98
CA SER A 216 28.26 28.88 7.61
C SER A 216 29.36 28.40 6.66
N PHE A 217 29.00 28.07 5.42
CA PHE A 217 29.94 27.59 4.38
C PHE A 217 30.73 26.35 4.83
N ASN A 218 30.01 25.27 5.15
CA ASN A 218 30.54 23.93 5.42
C ASN A 218 29.89 22.90 4.47
N ASN A 219 30.06 21.59 4.73
CA ASN A 219 29.57 20.50 3.87
C ASN A 219 28.48 19.64 4.53
N ILE A 220 27.65 20.24 5.38
CA ILE A 220 26.56 19.56 6.09
C ILE A 220 25.40 19.29 5.12
N SER A 221 25.09 18.02 4.90
CA SER A 221 24.13 17.61 3.87
C SER A 221 22.80 17.13 4.42
N SER A 222 22.78 16.56 5.62
CA SER A 222 21.56 16.01 6.23
C SER A 222 21.30 16.59 7.62
N PHE A 223 20.06 16.48 8.09
CA PHE A 223 19.72 16.86 9.46
C PHE A 223 20.32 15.89 10.50
N GLU A 224 20.56 14.63 10.12
CA GLU A 224 21.18 13.63 10.99
C GLU A 224 22.59 14.05 11.41
N ASP A 225 23.33 14.73 10.52
CA ASP A 225 24.69 15.23 10.77
C ASP A 225 24.78 16.28 11.88
N ILE A 226 23.65 16.90 12.24
CA ILE A 226 23.55 17.96 13.26
C ILE A 226 22.54 17.61 14.36
N LEU A 227 22.11 16.35 14.44
CA LEU A 227 21.05 15.93 15.36
C LEU A 227 21.40 16.20 16.83
N CYS A 228 22.68 16.04 17.20
CA CYS A 228 23.18 16.34 18.55
C CYS A 228 22.91 17.79 19.00
N LEU A 229 22.82 18.74 18.07
CA LEU A 229 22.53 20.14 18.40
C LEU A 229 21.10 20.32 18.94
N ALA A 230 20.18 19.41 18.63
CA ALA A 230 18.82 19.44 19.18
C ALA A 230 18.81 19.19 20.69
N ASP A 231 19.75 18.39 21.20
CA ASP A 231 19.87 18.06 22.62
C ASP A 231 20.61 19.15 23.43
N SER A 232 21.26 20.11 22.75
CA SER A 232 21.95 21.22 23.41
C SER A 232 20.97 22.23 24.01
N SER A 233 20.94 22.31 25.34
CA SER A 233 20.01 23.20 26.07
C SER A 233 20.42 24.68 26.08
N SER A 234 21.71 24.99 25.89
CA SER A 234 22.25 26.35 26.00
C SER A 234 22.28 27.12 24.67
N LEU A 235 22.21 26.41 23.54
CA LEU A 235 22.44 26.99 22.22
C LEU A 235 21.31 27.95 21.84
N SER A 236 21.65 29.22 21.57
CA SER A 236 20.68 30.26 21.21
C SER A 236 20.77 30.68 19.75
N ASP A 237 21.96 30.70 19.18
CA ASP A 237 22.19 31.23 17.84
C ASP A 237 23.04 30.28 17.01
N ILE A 238 22.52 29.93 15.83
CA ILE A 238 23.21 29.05 14.89
C ILE A 238 23.20 29.64 13.48
N THR A 239 24.28 29.42 12.73
CA THR A 239 24.32 29.72 11.29
C THR A 239 24.74 28.48 10.52
N LEU A 240 23.91 28.05 9.57
CA LEU A 240 24.16 26.93 8.65
C LEU A 240 24.06 27.37 7.18
N ASP A 241 23.92 28.67 6.91
CA ASP A 241 23.91 29.22 5.56
C ASP A 241 25.15 28.82 4.74
N GLY A 242 24.96 28.51 3.46
CA GLY A 242 26.05 28.03 2.61
C GLY A 242 26.41 26.54 2.80
N ASN A 243 25.64 25.77 3.57
CA ASN A 243 25.69 24.30 3.58
C ASN A 243 24.67 23.70 2.59
N PRO A 244 24.89 22.49 2.06
CA PRO A 244 23.90 21.79 1.23
C PRO A 244 22.53 21.67 1.89
N ILE A 245 22.45 21.39 3.20
CA ILE A 245 21.18 21.32 3.94
C ILE A 245 20.38 22.63 3.83
N ALA A 246 21.04 23.79 3.81
CA ALA A 246 20.36 25.08 3.79
C ALA A 246 19.69 25.41 2.43
N GLN A 247 19.96 24.63 1.39
CA GLN A 247 19.31 24.76 0.07
C GLN A 247 17.93 24.10 0.03
N GLU A 248 17.66 23.20 0.96
CA GLU A 248 16.43 22.44 1.02
C GLU A 248 15.25 23.29 1.51
N SER A 249 14.07 23.12 0.89
CA SER A 249 12.86 23.88 1.26
C SER A 249 12.38 23.57 2.68
N TRP A 250 12.63 22.36 3.18
CA TRP A 250 12.22 21.89 4.50
C TRP A 250 13.20 22.23 5.62
N TYR A 251 14.39 22.73 5.30
CA TYR A 251 15.49 22.96 6.26
C TYR A 251 15.07 23.82 7.45
N LYS A 252 14.53 25.02 7.18
CA LYS A 252 14.12 25.95 8.24
C LYS A 252 13.05 25.34 9.13
N HIS A 253 12.05 24.70 8.53
CA HIS A 253 10.95 24.09 9.30
C HIS A 253 11.46 22.95 10.19
N THR A 254 12.39 22.15 9.69
CA THR A 254 12.94 21.00 10.42
C THR A 254 13.83 21.43 11.57
N VAL A 255 14.74 22.38 11.33
CA VAL A 255 15.59 22.97 12.38
C VAL A 255 14.74 23.62 13.45
N LEU A 256 13.76 24.45 13.05
CA LEU A 256 12.87 25.11 13.99
C LEU A 256 11.97 24.14 14.76
N HIS A 257 11.69 22.94 14.23
CA HIS A 257 10.87 21.92 14.88
C HIS A 257 11.65 21.09 15.91
N HIS A 258 12.92 20.80 15.66
CA HIS A 258 13.74 19.99 16.55
C HIS A 258 14.54 20.84 17.55
N MET A 259 14.91 22.08 17.19
CA MET A 259 15.75 22.97 17.99
C MET A 259 14.92 24.15 18.55
N MET A 260 14.04 23.85 19.51
CA MET A 260 13.13 24.84 20.12
C MET A 260 13.84 25.95 20.90
N GLN A 261 15.05 25.69 21.38
CA GLN A 261 15.89 26.59 22.17
C GLN A 261 16.41 27.78 21.37
N LEU A 262 16.44 27.69 20.03
CA LEU A 262 17.03 28.71 19.19
C LEU A 262 16.23 30.03 19.22
N ARG A 263 16.98 31.13 19.29
CA ARG A 263 16.52 32.52 19.16
C ARG A 263 16.87 33.09 17.79
N GLN A 264 17.96 32.64 17.18
CA GLN A 264 18.44 33.11 15.89
C GLN A 264 18.91 31.94 15.01
N LEU A 265 18.48 31.96 13.76
CA LEU A 265 18.89 31.02 12.71
C LEU A 265 19.39 31.83 11.51
N ASP A 266 20.59 31.53 11.02
CA ASP A 266 21.19 32.18 9.84
C ASP A 266 21.19 33.71 9.92
N MET A 267 21.58 34.22 11.09
CA MET A 267 21.61 35.65 11.42
C MET A 267 20.23 36.35 11.42
N LYS A 268 19.14 35.59 11.38
CA LYS A 268 17.76 36.10 11.46
C LYS A 268 17.11 35.67 12.76
N ARG A 269 16.48 36.62 13.46
CA ARG A 269 15.69 36.31 14.65
C ARG A 269 14.50 35.45 14.27
N ILE A 270 14.29 34.40 15.04
CA ILE A 270 13.15 33.50 14.89
C ILE A 270 11.94 34.17 15.55
N THR A 271 10.87 34.35 14.79
CA THR A 271 9.60 34.85 15.32
C THR A 271 8.73 33.69 15.80
N GLU A 272 7.85 33.95 16.78
CA GLU A 272 6.91 32.93 17.28
C GLU A 272 5.96 32.43 16.19
N GLU A 273 5.62 33.29 15.22
CA GLU A 273 4.80 32.92 14.08
C GLU A 273 5.52 31.93 13.14
N GLU A 274 6.82 32.12 12.87
CA GLU A 274 7.61 31.16 12.08
C GLU A 274 7.70 29.80 12.78
N ARG A 275 7.85 29.80 14.12
CA ARG A 275 7.86 28.57 14.92
C ARG A 275 6.52 27.84 14.85
N ARG A 276 5.41 28.58 14.98
CA ARG A 276 4.05 28.05 14.83
C ARG A 276 3.85 27.44 13.44
N MET A 277 4.27 28.14 12.39
CA MET A 277 4.17 27.67 11.00
C MET A 277 5.03 26.42 10.75
N ALA A 278 6.24 26.35 11.31
CA ALA A 278 7.09 25.16 11.24
C ALA A 278 6.46 23.95 11.93
N SER A 279 5.86 24.14 13.12
CA SER A 279 5.15 23.07 13.84
C SER A 279 3.94 22.55 13.05
N VAL A 280 3.14 23.44 12.47
CA VAL A 280 1.99 23.06 11.61
C VAL A 280 2.46 22.32 10.36
N ALA A 281 3.53 22.78 9.72
CA ALA A 281 4.10 22.13 8.54
C ALA A 281 4.61 20.71 8.86
N ALA A 282 5.32 20.53 9.98
CA ALA A 282 5.80 19.23 10.43
C ALA A 282 4.64 18.26 10.70
N ARG A 283 3.60 18.72 11.41
CA ARG A 283 2.39 17.92 11.67
C ARG A 283 1.67 17.52 10.40
N LYS A 284 1.52 18.44 9.45
CA LYS A 284 0.88 18.18 8.15
C LYS A 284 1.67 17.16 7.33
N GLU A 285 3.00 17.24 7.34
CA GLU A 285 3.86 16.28 6.64
C GLU A 285 3.79 14.88 7.29
N GLU A 286 3.79 14.79 8.62
CA GLU A 286 3.62 13.53 9.33
C GLU A 286 2.24 12.89 9.06
N GLU A 287 1.19 13.69 9.03
CA GLU A 287 -0.16 13.26 8.67
C GLU A 287 -0.23 12.76 7.21
N ARG A 288 0.41 13.48 6.27
CA ARG A 288 0.52 13.05 4.87
C ARG A 288 1.24 11.71 4.74
N LYS A 289 2.34 11.51 5.47
CA LYS A 289 3.08 10.23 5.50
C LYS A 289 2.22 9.10 6.06
N ARG A 290 1.49 9.34 7.16
CA ARG A 290 0.59 8.36 7.79
C ARG A 290 -0.57 7.98 6.86
N GLU A 291 -1.19 8.95 6.20
CA GLU A 291 -2.28 8.72 5.25
C GLU A 291 -1.78 7.95 4.01
N SER A 292 -0.61 8.31 3.47
CA SER A 292 0.02 7.57 2.38
C SER A 292 0.34 6.12 2.78
N HIS A 293 0.85 5.89 3.99
CA HIS A 293 1.10 4.55 4.50
C HIS A 293 -0.20 3.74 4.66
N LYS A 294 -1.26 4.36 5.19
CA LYS A 294 -2.59 3.75 5.31
C LYS A 294 -3.17 3.36 3.95
N GLN A 295 -3.03 4.23 2.95
CA GLN A 295 -3.47 3.94 1.57
C GLN A 295 -2.68 2.77 0.96
N SER A 296 -1.36 2.71 1.20
CA SER A 296 -0.52 1.59 0.79
C SER A 296 -0.98 0.27 1.42
N LEU A 297 -1.24 0.27 2.73
CA LEU A 297 -1.75 -0.89 3.47
C LEU A 297 -3.12 -1.35 2.95
N ILE A 298 -4.04 -0.42 2.66
CA ILE A 298 -5.35 -0.75 2.09
C ILE A 298 -5.18 -1.37 0.70
N LYS A 299 -4.32 -0.80 -0.16
CA LYS A 299 -4.02 -1.33 -1.49
C LYS A 299 -3.43 -2.74 -1.42
N GLU A 300 -2.52 -2.97 -0.48
CA GLU A 300 -1.91 -4.28 -0.29
C GLU A 300 -2.90 -5.31 0.27
N LYS A 301 -3.74 -4.91 1.23
CA LYS A 301 -4.85 -5.75 1.72
C LYS A 301 -5.77 -6.18 0.56
N LYS A 302 -6.17 -5.24 -0.30
CA LYS A 302 -6.99 -5.53 -1.49
C LYS A 302 -6.31 -6.55 -2.41
N ARG A 303 -5.02 -6.35 -2.70
CA ARG A 303 -4.23 -7.25 -3.55
C ARG A 303 -4.23 -8.68 -2.98
N LEU A 304 -3.99 -8.82 -1.68
CA LEU A 304 -3.99 -10.12 -1.01
C LEU A 304 -5.36 -10.80 -1.04
N THR A 305 -6.45 -10.06 -0.80
CA THR A 305 -7.81 -10.61 -0.89
C THR A 305 -8.11 -11.14 -2.29
N ILE A 306 -7.77 -10.39 -3.35
CA ILE A 306 -7.96 -10.84 -4.75
C ILE A 306 -7.13 -12.09 -5.04
N CYS A 307 -5.86 -12.14 -4.62
CA CYS A 307 -5.00 -13.31 -4.80
C CYS A 307 -5.57 -14.55 -4.10
N ASN A 308 -6.14 -14.40 -2.90
CA ASN A 308 -6.74 -15.52 -2.18
C ASN A 308 -8.01 -16.03 -2.86
N ILE A 309 -8.87 -15.14 -3.36
CA ILE A 309 -10.06 -15.52 -4.13
C ILE A 309 -9.65 -16.28 -5.40
N ALA A 310 -8.66 -15.78 -6.14
CA ALA A 310 -8.13 -16.44 -7.34
C ALA A 310 -7.56 -17.84 -7.02
N ARG A 311 -6.83 -17.98 -5.90
CA ARG A 311 -6.30 -19.28 -5.46
C ARG A 311 -7.43 -20.26 -5.08
N GLN A 312 -8.45 -19.79 -4.36
CA GLN A 312 -9.62 -20.62 -4.02
C GLN A 312 -10.36 -21.08 -5.28
N TRP A 313 -10.51 -20.18 -6.26
CA TRP A 313 -11.08 -20.47 -7.57
C TRP A 313 -10.28 -21.55 -8.32
N GLU A 314 -8.95 -21.43 -8.37
CA GLU A 314 -8.08 -22.44 -9.01
C GLU A 314 -8.18 -23.81 -8.33
N ILE A 315 -8.21 -23.86 -7.00
CA ILE A 315 -8.41 -25.11 -6.25
C ILE A 315 -9.76 -25.75 -6.58
N GLN A 316 -10.82 -24.94 -6.70
CA GLN A 316 -12.15 -25.42 -7.07
C GLN A 316 -12.17 -26.01 -8.48
N GLN A 317 -11.56 -25.33 -9.45
CA GLN A 317 -11.44 -25.80 -10.84
C GLN A 317 -10.63 -27.11 -10.92
N ASN A 318 -9.56 -27.25 -10.15
CA ASN A 318 -8.78 -28.48 -10.11
C ASN A 318 -9.54 -29.66 -9.49
N ARG A 319 -10.40 -29.41 -8.49
CA ARG A 319 -11.27 -30.45 -7.90
C ARG A 319 -12.32 -30.93 -8.90
N THR A 320 -13.02 -30.03 -9.59
CA THR A 320 -14.01 -30.41 -10.61
C THR A 320 -13.36 -31.10 -11.81
N ALA A 321 -12.13 -30.74 -12.18
CA ALA A 321 -11.35 -31.45 -13.20
C ALA A 321 -10.98 -32.88 -12.77
N LEU A 322 -10.58 -33.09 -11.51
CA LEU A 322 -10.30 -34.43 -10.96
C LEU A 322 -11.56 -35.31 -10.87
N GLU A 323 -12.70 -34.74 -10.50
CA GLU A 323 -13.98 -35.47 -10.45
C GLU A 323 -14.49 -35.82 -11.86
N ALA A 324 -14.22 -34.99 -12.86
CA ALA A 324 -14.56 -35.27 -14.25
C ALA A 324 -13.71 -36.41 -14.84
N SER A 325 -12.43 -36.53 -14.46
CA SER A 325 -11.57 -37.63 -14.90
C SER A 325 -11.91 -38.96 -14.22
N LEU A 326 -12.24 -38.95 -12.93
CA LEU A 326 -12.67 -40.15 -12.19
C LEU A 326 -14.02 -40.72 -12.67
N ASN A 327 -14.87 -39.90 -13.27
CA ASN A 327 -16.18 -40.33 -13.78
C ASN A 327 -16.15 -40.84 -15.24
N GLN A 328 -15.03 -40.72 -15.96
CA GLN A 328 -14.89 -41.30 -17.30
C GLN A 328 -14.47 -42.79 -17.29
N ASP A 329 -14.06 -43.34 -16.14
CA ASP A 329 -13.59 -44.74 -16.01
C ASP A 329 -14.63 -45.70 -15.38
N LYS A 330 -15.93 -45.38 -15.43
CA LYS A 330 -16.99 -46.23 -14.84
C LYS A 330 -17.77 -47.11 -15.83
N ASP A 331 -17.14 -47.52 -16.93
CA ASP A 331 -17.63 -48.61 -17.77
C ASP A 331 -16.48 -49.60 -18.08
N ASN A 332 -16.06 -50.40 -17.08
CA ASN A 332 -15.62 -51.80 -17.23
C ASN A 332 -15.29 -52.43 -15.85
N GLU A 333 -15.79 -53.64 -15.63
CA GLU A 333 -15.83 -54.40 -14.35
C GLU A 333 -14.49 -55.13 -13.98
N PRO A 334 -14.37 -55.79 -12.80
CA PRO A 334 -13.26 -55.59 -11.85
C PRO A 334 -12.12 -56.62 -11.95
N CYS A 335 -10.94 -56.25 -11.45
CA CYS A 335 -9.91 -57.21 -11.03
C CYS A 335 -9.18 -56.71 -9.76
N GLN A 336 -9.27 -57.50 -8.69
CA GLN A 336 -8.44 -57.40 -7.49
C GLN A 336 -7.01 -57.85 -7.81
N ILE A 337 -5.98 -57.04 -7.53
CA ILE A 337 -4.69 -57.52 -6.98
C ILE A 337 -4.09 -56.41 -6.07
N ASN A 338 -3.69 -56.85 -4.88
CA ASN A 338 -2.99 -56.11 -3.82
C ASN A 338 -1.67 -55.46 -4.25
N GLY A 339 -1.31 -54.35 -3.59
CA GLY A 339 0.09 -53.99 -3.34
C GLY A 339 0.42 -52.50 -3.39
N SER A 340 0.51 -51.87 -2.21
CA SER A 340 1.52 -50.87 -1.77
C SER A 340 1.97 -49.82 -2.80
N THR A 341 1.76 -48.52 -2.61
CA THR A 341 2.36 -47.71 -1.53
C THR A 341 1.58 -46.42 -1.30
N ALA A 342 1.24 -46.17 -0.04
CA ALA A 342 0.76 -44.88 0.42
C ALA A 342 1.92 -43.87 0.35
N TYR A 343 1.80 -42.87 -0.52
CA TYR A 343 2.52 -41.60 -0.35
C TYR A 343 1.59 -40.63 0.38
N VAL A 344 1.63 -40.73 1.70
CA VAL A 344 1.20 -39.69 2.63
C VAL A 344 2.14 -38.51 2.43
N PHE A 345 1.64 -37.40 1.90
CA PHE A 345 2.33 -36.13 2.03
C PHE A 345 2.11 -35.60 3.46
N PRO A 346 3.15 -35.20 4.19
CA PRO A 346 3.04 -34.87 5.61
C PRO A 346 2.22 -33.61 5.84
N GLU A 347 1.35 -33.67 6.84
CA GLU A 347 0.81 -32.51 7.55
C GLU A 347 1.94 -31.73 8.24
N GLU A 348 2.70 -30.92 7.48
CA GLU A 348 3.59 -29.92 8.05
C GLU A 348 3.44 -28.59 7.32
N SER A 349 2.32 -27.90 7.58
CA SER A 349 2.20 -26.46 7.35
C SER A 349 1.41 -25.76 8.47
N ARG A 350 1.39 -26.34 9.68
CA ARG A 350 0.83 -25.69 10.88
C ARG A 350 1.83 -24.81 11.66
N SER A 351 3.03 -24.54 11.11
CA SER A 351 4.05 -23.74 11.80
C SER A 351 4.34 -22.36 11.18
N LEU A 352 3.78 -22.02 10.02
CA LEU A 352 3.91 -20.67 9.43
C LEU A 352 2.76 -19.72 9.80
N ASP A 353 1.59 -20.26 10.14
CA ASP A 353 0.41 -19.46 10.51
C ASP A 353 0.56 -18.76 11.88
N THR A 354 1.33 -19.35 12.80
CA THR A 354 1.52 -18.79 14.15
C THR A 354 2.45 -17.57 14.15
N ILE A 355 3.42 -17.51 13.21
CA ILE A 355 4.38 -16.40 13.11
C ILE A 355 3.78 -15.22 12.34
N LEU A 356 2.91 -15.48 11.36
CA LEU A 356 2.20 -14.44 10.62
C LEU A 356 1.01 -13.84 11.41
N SER A 357 0.40 -14.61 12.31
CA SER A 357 -0.72 -14.16 13.14
C SER A 357 -0.29 -13.12 14.21
N SER A 358 0.93 -13.18 14.74
CA SER A 358 1.39 -12.26 15.78
C SER A 358 1.79 -10.87 15.26
N ALA A 359 2.13 -10.74 13.97
CA ALA A 359 2.59 -9.47 13.40
C ALA A 359 1.45 -8.60 12.82
N VAL A 360 0.24 -9.16 12.66
CA VAL A 360 -0.85 -8.52 11.90
C VAL A 360 -2.21 -8.72 12.60
N GLN A 361 -2.30 -8.35 13.87
CA GLN A 361 -3.56 -8.27 14.61
C GLN A 361 -4.46 -7.14 14.05
N GLY A 362 -5.04 -7.38 12.88
CA GLY A 362 -5.95 -6.47 12.18
C GLY A 362 -6.33 -6.89 10.76
N LEU A 363 -5.62 -7.87 10.17
CA LEU A 363 -5.96 -8.45 8.88
C LEU A 363 -6.43 -9.90 9.08
N SER A 364 -7.69 -10.05 9.49
CA SER A 364 -8.41 -11.31 9.33
C SER A 364 -8.55 -11.60 7.83
N VAL A 365 -7.64 -12.43 7.30
CA VAL A 365 -7.67 -12.92 5.92
C VAL A 365 -8.60 -14.14 5.87
N LEU A 366 -9.91 -13.88 5.87
CA LEU A 366 -10.99 -14.86 5.70
C LEU A 366 -11.96 -14.49 4.57
N ASP A 367 -11.73 -13.37 3.87
CA ASP A 367 -12.68 -12.86 2.89
C ASP A 367 -12.69 -13.74 1.62
N SER A 368 -13.72 -14.57 1.50
CA SER A 368 -14.03 -15.41 0.33
C SER A 368 -14.58 -14.63 -0.86
N HIS A 369 -14.79 -13.32 -0.71
CA HIS A 369 -15.37 -12.45 -1.71
C HIS A 369 -14.94 -10.99 -1.51
N LEU A 370 -14.94 -10.21 -2.59
CA LEU A 370 -14.65 -8.77 -2.56
C LEU A 370 -15.60 -8.03 -3.52
N VAL A 371 -16.11 -6.88 -3.09
CA VAL A 371 -16.93 -5.97 -3.90
C VAL A 371 -16.28 -4.61 -3.94
N GLU A 372 -16.06 -4.09 -5.14
CA GLU A 372 -15.40 -2.80 -5.35
C GLU A 372 -16.17 -1.96 -6.37
N VAL A 373 -16.31 -0.67 -6.09
CA VAL A 373 -16.83 0.31 -7.06
C VAL A 373 -15.70 1.27 -7.38
N GLU A 374 -15.22 1.22 -8.61
CA GLU A 374 -14.18 2.12 -9.12
C GLU A 374 -14.77 2.94 -10.27
N GLY A 375 -14.98 4.24 -10.03
CA GLY A 375 -15.62 5.13 -10.98
C GLY A 375 -17.06 4.69 -11.32
N ASP A 376 -17.26 4.21 -12.53
CA ASP A 376 -18.54 3.74 -13.08
C ASP A 376 -18.65 2.20 -13.11
N THR A 377 -17.61 1.49 -12.65
CA THR A 377 -17.52 0.04 -12.76
C THR A 377 -17.64 -0.62 -11.39
N LEU A 378 -18.62 -1.53 -11.27
CA LEU A 378 -18.80 -2.42 -10.13
C LEU A 378 -18.06 -3.74 -10.40
N TYR A 379 -17.07 -4.06 -9.57
CA TYR A 379 -16.33 -5.32 -9.58
C TYR A 379 -16.83 -6.25 -8.49
N LEU A 380 -17.17 -7.47 -8.89
CA LEU A 380 -17.60 -8.55 -8.01
C LEU A 380 -16.58 -9.68 -8.13
N TYR A 381 -15.91 -10.02 -7.03
CA TYR A 381 -14.92 -11.08 -6.95
C TYR A 381 -15.42 -12.21 -6.05
N GLY A 382 -15.47 -13.44 -6.56
CA GLY A 382 -15.94 -14.61 -5.80
C GLY A 382 -17.46 -14.74 -5.73
N SER A 383 -17.95 -15.97 -5.55
CA SER A 383 -19.38 -16.30 -5.51
C SER A 383 -20.16 -15.53 -4.42
N GLY A 384 -19.56 -15.37 -3.23
CA GLY A 384 -20.14 -14.61 -2.12
C GLY A 384 -20.37 -13.12 -2.40
N ALA A 385 -19.75 -12.55 -3.45
CA ALA A 385 -19.98 -11.17 -3.85
C ALA A 385 -21.40 -10.96 -4.41
N LEU A 386 -22.07 -12.01 -4.87
CA LEU A 386 -23.43 -11.94 -5.40
C LEU A 386 -24.47 -11.61 -4.31
N GLU A 387 -24.23 -11.98 -3.06
CA GLU A 387 -25.09 -11.63 -1.91
C GLU A 387 -25.09 -10.11 -1.64
N CYS A 388 -24.02 -9.41 -2.02
CA CYS A 388 -23.94 -7.96 -1.89
C CYS A 388 -24.89 -7.21 -2.85
N LEU A 389 -25.41 -7.88 -3.88
CA LEU A 389 -26.42 -7.29 -4.77
C LEU A 389 -27.77 -7.12 -4.06
N ASP A 390 -28.04 -7.90 -3.00
CA ASP A 390 -29.24 -7.75 -2.18
C ASP A 390 -29.11 -6.61 -1.14
N ARG A 391 -27.88 -6.11 -0.87
CA ARG A 391 -27.65 -4.99 0.06
C ARG A 391 -28.27 -3.67 -0.42
N ASN A 392 -28.40 -2.73 0.51
CA ASN A 392 -28.92 -1.39 0.25
C ASN A 392 -27.79 -0.49 -0.28
N TRP A 393 -27.83 -0.19 -1.57
CA TRP A 393 -26.91 0.73 -2.22
C TRP A 393 -27.42 2.17 -2.11
N SER A 394 -26.51 3.12 -1.94
CA SER A 394 -26.87 4.53 -2.00
C SER A 394 -27.37 4.87 -3.41
N VAL A 395 -28.35 5.78 -3.51
CA VAL A 395 -28.92 6.19 -4.82
C VAL A 395 -27.84 6.76 -5.74
N GLN A 396 -26.85 7.46 -5.18
CA GLN A 396 -25.74 8.03 -5.93
C GLN A 396 -24.82 6.93 -6.50
N THR A 397 -24.42 5.95 -5.68
CA THR A 397 -23.57 4.83 -6.12
C THR A 397 -24.31 3.92 -7.10
N ALA A 398 -25.58 3.61 -6.85
CA ALA A 398 -26.38 2.79 -7.76
C ALA A 398 -26.60 3.45 -9.13
N GLY A 399 -26.72 4.79 -9.15
CA GLY A 399 -26.86 5.59 -10.36
C GLY A 399 -25.56 5.79 -11.14
N SER A 400 -24.40 5.77 -10.48
CA SER A 400 -23.09 5.94 -11.14
C SER A 400 -22.58 4.66 -11.81
N VAL A 401 -23.08 3.49 -11.42
CA VAL A 401 -22.64 2.21 -11.99
C VAL A 401 -23.24 2.01 -13.39
N VAL A 402 -22.33 2.01 -14.38
CA VAL A 402 -22.61 1.78 -15.81
C VAL A 402 -22.13 0.39 -16.23
N THR A 403 -21.03 -0.07 -15.63
CA THR A 403 -20.41 -1.37 -15.94
C THR A 403 -20.47 -2.30 -14.73
N VAL A 404 -20.84 -3.56 -14.93
CA VAL A 404 -20.75 -4.62 -13.90
C VAL A 404 -19.79 -5.72 -14.38
N SER A 405 -18.75 -5.98 -13.60
CA SER A 405 -17.71 -6.95 -13.88
C SER A 405 -17.74 -8.10 -12.88
N PHE A 406 -17.89 -9.32 -13.38
CA PHE A 406 -17.85 -10.56 -12.60
C PHE A 406 -16.49 -11.23 -12.79
N MET A 407 -15.84 -11.58 -11.67
CA MET A 407 -14.53 -12.24 -11.63
C MET A 407 -14.51 -13.43 -10.66
N PHE A 408 -13.90 -14.54 -11.07
CA PHE A 408 -13.66 -15.74 -10.24
C PHE A 408 -14.95 -16.33 -9.64
N MET A 409 -15.97 -16.58 -10.47
CA MET A 409 -17.25 -17.17 -10.02
C MET A 409 -17.94 -17.90 -11.15
N GLU A 410 -18.71 -18.95 -10.85
CA GLU A 410 -19.41 -19.74 -11.87
C GLU A 410 -20.54 -18.95 -12.53
N PHE A 411 -20.61 -18.97 -13.87
CA PHE A 411 -21.65 -18.24 -14.60
C PHE A 411 -23.08 -18.63 -14.20
N ASP A 412 -23.29 -19.90 -13.85
CA ASP A 412 -24.61 -20.41 -13.43
C ASP A 412 -25.12 -19.76 -12.13
N GLU A 413 -24.21 -19.32 -11.26
CA GLU A 413 -24.56 -18.55 -10.05
C GLU A 413 -24.97 -17.12 -10.40
N ILE A 414 -24.28 -16.51 -11.37
CA ILE A 414 -24.61 -15.16 -11.86
C ILE A 414 -26.04 -15.14 -12.44
N VAL A 415 -26.45 -16.19 -13.16
CA VAL A 415 -27.78 -16.29 -13.78
C VAL A 415 -28.92 -16.07 -12.78
N GLN A 416 -28.75 -16.51 -11.53
CA GLN A 416 -29.77 -16.35 -10.49
C GLN A 416 -30.02 -14.89 -10.11
N VAL A 417 -29.03 -14.02 -10.33
CA VAL A 417 -29.06 -12.61 -9.89
C VAL A 417 -29.21 -11.63 -11.06
N LEU A 418 -29.12 -12.10 -12.31
CA LEU A 418 -29.25 -11.27 -13.52
C LEU A 418 -30.53 -10.43 -13.55
N THR A 419 -31.66 -10.98 -13.12
CA THR A 419 -32.96 -10.27 -13.08
C THR A 419 -32.99 -9.15 -12.04
N LYS A 420 -32.26 -9.31 -10.93
CA LYS A 420 -32.15 -8.32 -9.85
C LYS A 420 -31.20 -7.18 -10.20
N LEU A 421 -30.21 -7.43 -11.06
CA LEU A 421 -29.16 -6.47 -11.42
C LEU A 421 -29.72 -5.16 -11.95
N LYS A 422 -30.76 -5.22 -12.80
CA LYS A 422 -31.41 -4.02 -13.34
C LYS A 422 -32.30 -3.27 -12.37
N LEU A 423 -32.86 -3.96 -11.37
CA LEU A 423 -33.62 -3.32 -10.31
C LEU A 423 -32.71 -2.50 -9.40
N LYS A 424 -31.48 -2.98 -9.16
CA LYS A 424 -30.51 -2.34 -8.27
C LYS A 424 -29.64 -1.29 -8.98
N PHE A 425 -29.27 -1.54 -10.24
CA PHE A 425 -28.41 -0.67 -11.04
C PHE A 425 -29.09 -0.33 -12.37
N PRO A 426 -29.99 0.67 -12.41
CA PRO A 426 -30.80 0.95 -13.61
C PRO A 426 -29.95 1.35 -14.83
N ASN A 427 -28.82 2.03 -14.60
CA ASN A 427 -27.94 2.59 -15.64
C ASN A 427 -26.88 1.59 -16.17
N SER A 428 -26.90 0.34 -15.71
CA SER A 428 -25.89 -0.67 -16.05
C SER A 428 -25.98 -1.18 -17.50
N VAL A 429 -25.33 -0.54 -18.46
CA VAL A 429 -25.43 -0.95 -19.89
C VAL A 429 -24.34 -1.95 -20.31
N HIS A 430 -23.31 -2.14 -19.47
CA HIS A 430 -22.16 -2.97 -19.81
C HIS A 430 -21.94 -4.12 -18.81
N LEU A 431 -21.86 -5.36 -19.31
CA LEU A 431 -21.47 -6.53 -18.52
C LEU A 431 -20.09 -7.06 -18.94
N LYS A 432 -19.22 -7.31 -17.95
CA LYS A 432 -17.89 -7.92 -18.13
C LYS A 432 -17.83 -9.26 -17.40
N PHE A 433 -17.33 -10.29 -18.07
CA PHE A 433 -17.17 -11.64 -17.54
C PHE A 433 -15.70 -12.06 -17.68
N LYS A 434 -15.03 -12.35 -16.56
CA LYS A 434 -13.65 -12.82 -16.54
C LYS A 434 -13.53 -14.00 -15.59
N GLU A 435 -12.95 -15.12 -16.06
CA GLU A 435 -12.87 -16.36 -15.28
C GLU A 435 -14.22 -16.77 -14.68
N THR A 436 -15.23 -16.89 -15.55
CA THR A 436 -16.60 -17.24 -15.17
C THR A 436 -17.05 -18.62 -15.63
N ASN A 437 -16.12 -19.41 -16.19
CA ASN A 437 -16.38 -20.76 -16.68
C ASN A 437 -17.54 -20.85 -17.69
N LEU A 438 -17.59 -19.89 -18.62
CA LEU A 438 -18.50 -19.96 -19.76
C LEU A 438 -18.00 -21.01 -20.75
N VAL A 439 -18.62 -22.20 -20.75
CA VAL A 439 -18.22 -23.35 -21.55
C VAL A 439 -19.09 -23.52 -22.79
N THR A 440 -20.39 -23.21 -22.71
CA THR A 440 -21.37 -23.51 -23.75
C THR A 440 -22.03 -22.25 -24.31
N LEU A 441 -22.41 -22.26 -25.58
CA LEU A 441 -23.13 -21.15 -26.21
C LEU A 441 -24.50 -20.89 -25.56
N GLN A 442 -25.15 -21.95 -25.06
CA GLN A 442 -26.49 -21.84 -24.48
C GLN A 442 -26.52 -20.96 -23.22
N GLN A 443 -25.41 -20.87 -22.48
CA GLN A 443 -25.29 -20.00 -21.30
C GLN A 443 -25.60 -18.54 -21.63
N PHE A 444 -25.21 -18.05 -22.81
CA PHE A 444 -25.54 -16.69 -23.24
C PHE A 444 -27.03 -16.41 -23.36
N ASN A 445 -27.87 -17.45 -23.50
CA ASN A 445 -29.31 -17.26 -23.58
C ASN A 445 -29.89 -16.77 -22.26
N ALA A 446 -29.19 -16.97 -21.13
CA ALA A 446 -29.58 -16.40 -19.85
C ALA A 446 -29.59 -14.86 -19.87
N LEU A 447 -28.71 -14.24 -20.68
CA LEU A 447 -28.61 -12.79 -20.79
C LEU A 447 -29.83 -12.15 -21.47
N ALA A 448 -30.66 -12.92 -22.18
CA ALA A 448 -31.92 -12.44 -22.75
C ALA A 448 -32.91 -11.95 -21.67
N GLN A 449 -32.73 -12.40 -20.42
CA GLN A 449 -33.56 -11.97 -19.29
C GLN A 449 -33.24 -10.54 -18.83
N VAL A 450 -32.11 -9.97 -19.27
CA VAL A 450 -31.68 -8.63 -18.89
C VAL A 450 -31.97 -7.65 -20.02
N HIS A 451 -32.77 -6.63 -19.74
CA HIS A 451 -33.12 -5.62 -20.75
C HIS A 451 -32.05 -4.53 -20.85
N ARG A 452 -31.87 -3.94 -22.05
CA ARG A 452 -31.02 -2.76 -22.31
C ARG A 452 -29.54 -2.95 -21.91
N ILE A 453 -28.95 -4.07 -22.34
CA ILE A 453 -27.50 -4.23 -22.37
C ILE A 453 -27.03 -3.75 -23.74
N GLU A 454 -26.08 -2.82 -23.76
CA GLU A 454 -25.50 -2.27 -25.01
C GLU A 454 -24.11 -2.85 -25.27
N GLN A 455 -23.39 -3.26 -24.22
CA GLN A 455 -22.03 -3.76 -24.34
C GLN A 455 -21.81 -5.05 -23.54
N LEU A 456 -21.18 -6.03 -24.18
CA LEU A 456 -20.80 -7.31 -23.56
C LEU A 456 -19.30 -7.54 -23.74
N THR A 457 -18.58 -7.80 -22.65
CA THR A 457 -17.17 -8.22 -22.71
C THR A 457 -17.00 -9.55 -22.02
N VAL A 458 -16.44 -10.52 -22.72
CA VAL A 458 -16.06 -11.84 -22.20
C VAL A 458 -14.57 -12.00 -22.41
N ASP A 459 -13.82 -12.06 -21.31
CA ASP A 459 -12.36 -12.28 -21.34
C ASP A 459 -12.07 -13.73 -21.77
N PRO A 460 -11.11 -13.97 -22.69
CA PRO A 460 -10.70 -15.33 -23.06
C PRO A 460 -10.18 -16.16 -21.87
N GLN A 461 -9.63 -15.52 -20.83
CA GLN A 461 -9.13 -16.22 -19.65
C GLN A 461 -10.29 -16.79 -18.83
N GLY A 462 -10.30 -18.12 -18.68
CA GLY A 462 -11.28 -18.88 -17.90
C GLY A 462 -12.69 -18.94 -18.51
N ASN A 463 -12.85 -18.65 -19.81
CA ASN A 463 -14.11 -18.79 -20.56
C ASN A 463 -13.88 -19.54 -21.89
N PRO A 464 -13.93 -20.88 -21.88
CA PRO A 464 -13.66 -21.71 -23.08
C PRO A 464 -14.54 -21.41 -24.29
N VAL A 465 -15.76 -20.89 -24.09
CA VAL A 465 -16.69 -20.55 -25.17
C VAL A 465 -16.10 -19.52 -26.16
N VAL A 466 -15.17 -18.68 -25.70
CA VAL A 466 -14.53 -17.64 -26.52
C VAL A 466 -13.59 -18.25 -27.57
N ASN A 467 -13.09 -19.49 -27.35
CA ASN A 467 -12.28 -20.22 -28.34
C ASN A 467 -13.07 -20.60 -29.59
N PHE A 468 -14.40 -20.71 -29.48
CA PHE A 468 -15.26 -21.02 -30.61
C PHE A 468 -15.52 -19.78 -31.47
N THR A 469 -14.88 -19.68 -32.64
CA THR A 469 -14.89 -18.46 -33.49
C THR A 469 -16.26 -17.85 -33.79
N LEU A 470 -17.33 -18.65 -33.85
CA LEU A 470 -18.68 -18.18 -34.17
C LEU A 470 -19.51 -17.77 -32.94
N TRP A 471 -18.96 -17.79 -31.72
CA TRP A 471 -19.70 -17.46 -30.50
C TRP A 471 -20.29 -16.04 -30.56
N LYS A 472 -19.55 -15.07 -31.11
CA LYS A 472 -20.02 -13.68 -31.27
C LYS A 472 -21.26 -13.62 -32.17
N TYR A 473 -21.24 -14.31 -33.30
CA TYR A 473 -22.38 -14.38 -34.21
C TYR A 473 -23.58 -15.12 -33.57
N TYR A 474 -23.34 -16.14 -32.75
CA TYR A 474 -24.41 -16.79 -31.98
C TYR A 474 -25.06 -15.81 -31.00
N VAL A 475 -24.25 -15.08 -30.22
CA VAL A 475 -24.74 -14.07 -29.27
C VAL A 475 -25.53 -12.99 -30.00
N LEU A 476 -25.03 -12.48 -31.14
CA LEU A 476 -25.74 -11.50 -31.96
C LEU A 476 -27.06 -12.03 -32.51
N PHE A 477 -27.08 -13.27 -33.01
CA PHE A 477 -28.30 -13.91 -33.49
C PHE A 477 -29.35 -14.05 -32.38
N ARG A 478 -28.94 -14.45 -31.18
CA ARG A 478 -29.84 -14.75 -30.07
C ARG A 478 -30.30 -13.52 -29.31
N LEU A 479 -29.38 -12.61 -29.02
CA LEU A 479 -29.63 -11.37 -28.28
C LEU A 479 -29.91 -10.19 -29.23
N ASN A 480 -30.41 -10.46 -30.44
CA ASN A 480 -30.70 -9.43 -31.42
C ASN A 480 -31.67 -8.36 -30.88
N HIS A 481 -32.59 -8.74 -29.99
CA HIS A 481 -33.53 -7.80 -29.35
C HIS A 481 -32.85 -6.79 -28.41
N LEU A 482 -31.63 -7.06 -27.95
CA LEU A 482 -30.85 -6.14 -27.11
C LEU A 482 -30.10 -5.08 -27.92
N ASN A 483 -29.97 -5.26 -29.24
CA ASN A 483 -29.22 -4.35 -30.12
C ASN A 483 -27.83 -4.01 -29.56
N LEU A 484 -27.03 -5.04 -29.25
CA LEU A 484 -25.66 -4.88 -28.73
C LEU A 484 -24.84 -4.00 -29.68
N GLN A 485 -24.27 -2.92 -29.14
CA GLN A 485 -23.43 -1.98 -29.89
C GLN A 485 -21.97 -2.44 -29.91
N LYS A 486 -21.49 -3.04 -28.82
CA LYS A 486 -20.08 -3.43 -28.67
C LYS A 486 -19.94 -4.82 -28.03
N ILE A 487 -19.10 -5.67 -28.63
CA ILE A 487 -18.71 -6.98 -28.08
C ILE A 487 -17.19 -7.03 -27.96
N ASN A 488 -16.67 -7.24 -26.74
CA ASN A 488 -15.23 -7.22 -26.43
C ASN A 488 -14.51 -5.96 -26.94
N GLY A 489 -15.18 -4.79 -26.88
CA GLY A 489 -14.65 -3.52 -27.35
C GLY A 489 -14.70 -3.31 -28.87
N ILE A 490 -15.18 -4.29 -29.64
CA ILE A 490 -15.38 -4.19 -31.09
C ILE A 490 -16.83 -3.77 -31.36
N GLU A 491 -17.01 -2.78 -32.24
CA GLU A 491 -18.34 -2.33 -32.65
C GLU A 491 -19.05 -3.38 -33.51
N VAL A 492 -20.33 -3.61 -33.22
CA VAL A 492 -21.17 -4.55 -33.95
C VAL A 492 -21.70 -3.85 -35.19
N THR A 493 -21.36 -4.37 -36.37
CA THR A 493 -21.83 -3.79 -37.64
C THR A 493 -23.15 -4.44 -38.09
N GLN A 494 -23.90 -3.74 -38.94
CA GLN A 494 -25.11 -4.32 -39.55
C GLN A 494 -24.78 -5.59 -40.36
N ASN A 495 -23.59 -5.66 -40.98
CA ASN A 495 -23.13 -6.85 -41.68
C ASN A 495 -22.98 -8.06 -40.75
N ASP A 496 -22.52 -7.86 -39.52
CA ASP A 496 -22.37 -8.93 -38.53
C ASP A 496 -23.73 -9.50 -38.12
N THR A 497 -24.75 -8.65 -37.98
CA THR A 497 -26.12 -9.07 -37.69
C THR A 497 -26.72 -9.89 -38.83
N VAL A 498 -26.47 -9.49 -40.08
CA VAL A 498 -26.93 -10.23 -41.28
C VAL A 498 -26.21 -11.57 -41.40
N MET A 499 -24.90 -11.63 -41.12
CA MET A 499 -24.13 -12.87 -41.11
C MET A 499 -24.60 -13.82 -40.00
N ALA A 500 -24.86 -13.30 -38.80
CA ALA A 500 -25.41 -14.06 -37.68
C ALA A 500 -26.76 -14.72 -38.05
N GLU A 501 -27.65 -13.97 -38.69
CA GLU A 501 -28.94 -14.48 -39.16
C GLU A 501 -28.79 -15.57 -40.23
N ARG A 502 -27.87 -15.38 -41.17
CA ARG A 502 -27.60 -16.36 -42.23
C ARG A 502 -27.06 -17.68 -41.67
N LEU A 503 -26.19 -17.62 -40.67
CA LEU A 503 -25.55 -18.80 -40.07
C LEU A 503 -26.50 -19.57 -39.16
N PHE A 504 -27.18 -18.88 -38.24
CA PHE A 504 -27.97 -19.52 -37.19
C PHE A 504 -29.47 -19.51 -37.43
N GLY A 505 -30.00 -18.63 -38.29
CA GLY A 505 -31.43 -18.56 -38.59
C GLY A 505 -31.95 -19.83 -39.27
N ILE A 506 -31.20 -20.37 -40.23
CA ILE A 506 -31.55 -21.64 -40.90
C ILE A 506 -31.51 -22.80 -39.91
N LEU A 507 -30.47 -22.86 -39.07
CA LEU A 507 -30.34 -23.89 -38.03
C LEU A 507 -31.50 -23.84 -37.03
N ALA A 508 -31.90 -22.64 -36.62
CA ALA A 508 -33.03 -22.45 -35.71
C ALA A 508 -34.36 -22.85 -36.38
N TYR A 509 -34.55 -22.54 -37.67
CA TYR A 509 -35.72 -22.93 -38.43
C TYR A 509 -35.84 -24.47 -38.55
N VAL A 510 -34.74 -25.14 -38.88
CA VAL A 510 -34.67 -26.61 -38.95
C VAL A 510 -34.94 -27.22 -37.57
N ALA A 511 -34.30 -26.70 -36.51
CA ALA A 511 -34.54 -27.16 -35.15
C ALA A 511 -36.01 -27.02 -34.73
N SER A 512 -36.66 -25.90 -35.07
CA SER A 512 -38.08 -25.68 -34.77
C SER A 512 -39.05 -26.55 -35.59
N SER A 513 -38.64 -26.98 -36.79
CA SER A 513 -39.48 -27.78 -37.70
C SER A 513 -39.39 -29.28 -37.42
N GLU A 514 -38.23 -29.76 -36.96
CA GLU A 514 -37.95 -31.18 -36.72
C GLU A 514 -38.23 -31.64 -35.27
N LEU A 515 -38.68 -30.75 -34.36
CA LEU A 515 -38.96 -31.12 -32.98
C LEU A 515 -40.35 -31.78 -32.83
N PRO A 516 -40.45 -32.99 -32.26
CA PRO A 516 -41.73 -33.66 -32.05
C PRO A 516 -42.70 -32.86 -31.17
N HIS A 517 -43.99 -32.85 -31.53
CA HIS A 517 -45.03 -32.04 -30.90
C HIS A 517 -45.11 -32.15 -29.37
N TYR A 518 -44.92 -33.36 -28.84
CA TYR A 518 -44.94 -33.63 -27.41
C TYR A 518 -43.75 -33.01 -26.65
N ARG A 519 -42.57 -32.90 -27.27
CA ARG A 519 -41.40 -32.22 -26.67
C ARG A 519 -41.61 -30.72 -26.61
N MET A 520 -42.26 -30.13 -27.61
CA MET A 520 -42.57 -28.70 -27.61
C MET A 520 -43.62 -28.35 -26.55
N LEU A 521 -44.66 -29.18 -26.39
CA LEU A 521 -45.64 -29.06 -25.30
C LEU A 521 -44.96 -29.08 -23.91
N SER A 522 -43.97 -29.96 -23.72
CA SER A 522 -43.21 -30.03 -22.46
C SER A 522 -42.29 -28.82 -22.22
N LEU A 523 -41.81 -28.14 -23.28
CA LEU A 523 -40.87 -27.02 -23.18
C LEU A 523 -41.58 -25.66 -23.01
N PHE A 524 -42.77 -25.51 -23.59
CA PHE A 524 -43.49 -24.23 -23.66
C PHE A 524 -44.75 -24.19 -22.78
N GLY A 525 -45.33 -25.34 -22.43
CA GLY A 525 -46.65 -25.42 -21.82
C GLY A 525 -47.78 -25.11 -22.81
N GLU A 526 -49.01 -25.49 -22.47
CA GLU A 526 -50.17 -25.39 -23.39
C GLU A 526 -50.47 -23.97 -23.87
N SER A 527 -50.26 -22.95 -23.03
CA SER A 527 -50.61 -21.56 -23.34
C SER A 527 -49.66 -20.91 -24.36
N ARG A 528 -48.36 -21.16 -24.26
CA ARG A 528 -47.36 -20.65 -25.23
C ARG A 528 -47.35 -21.48 -26.51
N MET A 529 -47.74 -22.76 -26.46
CA MET A 529 -47.90 -23.59 -27.66
C MET A 529 -49.05 -23.14 -28.57
N LYS A 530 -50.17 -22.66 -28.01
CA LYS A 530 -51.25 -22.07 -28.83
C LYS A 530 -50.76 -20.84 -29.60
N GLN A 531 -50.02 -19.94 -28.92
CA GLN A 531 -49.40 -18.79 -29.57
C GLN A 531 -48.35 -19.20 -30.63
N PHE A 532 -47.60 -20.28 -30.39
CA PHE A 532 -46.61 -20.81 -31.33
C PHE A 532 -47.25 -21.40 -32.60
N HIS A 533 -48.40 -22.09 -32.47
CA HIS A 533 -49.16 -22.65 -33.60
C HIS A 533 -49.85 -21.56 -34.43
N ASP A 534 -50.51 -20.59 -33.76
CA ASP A 534 -51.18 -19.46 -34.43
C ASP A 534 -50.23 -18.63 -35.31
N LEU A 535 -48.94 -18.58 -34.95
CA LEU A 535 -47.88 -17.88 -35.70
C LEU A 535 -47.28 -18.70 -36.85
N LEU A 536 -47.28 -20.03 -36.76
CA LEU A 536 -46.82 -20.91 -37.85
C LEU A 536 -47.85 -21.05 -38.97
N GLU A 537 -49.14 -21.00 -38.64
CA GLU A 537 -50.24 -21.10 -39.62
C GLU A 537 -50.56 -19.77 -40.34
N GLY A 538 -49.97 -18.66 -39.91
CA GLY A 538 -50.20 -17.30 -40.42
C GLY A 538 -49.64 -17.01 -41.82
N LYS A 539 -50.03 -17.76 -42.85
CA LYS A 539 -49.90 -17.32 -44.25
C LYS A 539 -51.17 -16.60 -44.72
N GLY A 540 -51.11 -15.27 -44.69
CA GLY A 540 -51.84 -14.39 -45.58
C GLY A 540 -53.18 -13.84 -45.09
N LYS A 541 -53.19 -12.58 -44.64
CA LYS A 541 -54.25 -11.62 -45.01
C LYS A 541 -53.84 -10.17 -44.71
N LYS A 542 -54.29 -9.29 -45.61
CA LYS A 542 -53.99 -7.86 -45.74
C LYS A 542 -54.54 -7.01 -44.59
N SER A 543 -53.90 -5.84 -44.45
CA SER A 543 -54.30 -4.62 -43.73
C SER A 543 -55.79 -4.34 -43.57
N GLY A 544 -56.20 -3.88 -42.38
CA GLY A 544 -57.51 -3.25 -42.14
C GLY A 544 -57.73 -2.83 -40.68
N VAL A 545 -57.93 -1.52 -40.51
CA VAL A 545 -58.18 -0.68 -39.32
C VAL A 545 -59.21 -1.20 -38.28
N GLY A 546 -58.86 -1.04 -36.99
CA GLY A 546 -59.68 -0.45 -35.91
C GLY A 546 -60.76 -1.29 -35.20
N ILE A 547 -60.57 -1.54 -33.89
CA ILE A 547 -61.42 -1.12 -32.76
C ILE A 547 -60.74 -1.59 -31.45
N GLU A 548 -60.84 -0.74 -30.43
CA GLU A 548 -60.10 -0.76 -29.17
C GLU A 548 -60.60 -1.76 -28.12
N GLU A 549 -59.76 -1.89 -27.08
CA GLU A 549 -60.02 -2.38 -25.72
C GLU A 549 -60.07 -3.91 -25.46
N SER A 550 -58.91 -4.47 -25.08
CA SER A 550 -58.77 -5.04 -23.73
C SER A 550 -57.31 -5.00 -23.26
N SER A 551 -57.09 -4.27 -22.18
CA SER A 551 -55.83 -4.13 -21.46
C SER A 551 -55.47 -5.43 -20.74
N ASP A 552 -54.54 -6.19 -21.30
CA ASP A 552 -53.44 -6.88 -20.60
C ASP A 552 -52.75 -7.82 -21.58
N ASN A 553 -51.83 -7.27 -22.36
CA ASN A 553 -50.77 -8.05 -22.98
C ASN A 553 -49.63 -7.09 -23.30
N ARG A 554 -48.63 -7.09 -22.41
CA ARG A 554 -47.35 -6.42 -22.63
C ARG A 554 -46.83 -6.93 -23.97
N ARG A 555 -46.72 -6.01 -24.95
CA ARG A 555 -46.17 -6.24 -26.28
C ARG A 555 -44.84 -6.98 -26.18
N ALA A 556 -44.86 -8.29 -26.46
CA ALA A 556 -43.67 -9.06 -26.81
C ALA A 556 -43.25 -8.63 -28.22
N GLY A 557 -42.46 -7.56 -28.29
CA GLY A 557 -41.86 -7.11 -29.54
C GLY A 557 -40.78 -8.07 -30.00
N GLY A 558 -41.01 -8.74 -31.13
CA GLY A 558 -39.94 -9.03 -32.09
C GLY A 558 -39.03 -10.25 -31.85
N GLU A 559 -39.43 -11.26 -31.08
CA GLU A 559 -38.72 -12.55 -31.17
C GLU A 559 -39.24 -13.35 -32.37
N SER A 560 -38.37 -13.56 -33.36
CA SER A 560 -38.63 -14.57 -34.42
C SER A 560 -38.89 -15.92 -33.73
N THR A 561 -39.94 -16.61 -34.16
CA THR A 561 -40.47 -17.87 -33.58
C THR A 561 -39.41 -18.94 -33.34
N ALA A 562 -38.34 -18.94 -34.14
CA ALA A 562 -37.21 -19.86 -34.02
C ALA A 562 -36.24 -19.53 -32.85
N ARG A 563 -36.22 -18.29 -32.35
CA ARG A 563 -35.31 -17.82 -31.28
C ARG A 563 -35.86 -18.06 -29.86
N ALA A 564 -37.19 -18.14 -29.72
CA ALA A 564 -37.88 -18.41 -28.46
C ALA A 564 -37.73 -19.87 -27.96
N MET A 565 -37.28 -20.78 -28.84
CA MET A 565 -36.99 -22.21 -28.57
C MET A 565 -35.82 -22.46 -27.63
N LEU A 566 -34.97 -21.47 -27.42
CA LEU A 566 -33.63 -21.68 -26.87
C LEU A 566 -33.49 -20.93 -25.54
N ASN A 567 -34.24 -21.37 -24.53
CA ASN A 567 -34.12 -20.86 -23.16
C ASN A 567 -32.96 -21.55 -22.42
N TYR A 568 -32.18 -20.78 -21.64
CA TYR A 568 -31.21 -21.36 -20.72
C TYR A 568 -31.87 -21.70 -19.40
N THR A 569 -31.71 -22.93 -18.93
CA THR A 569 -32.02 -23.33 -17.56
C THR A 569 -30.72 -23.74 -16.90
N ALA A 570 -30.41 -23.16 -15.74
CA ALA A 570 -29.16 -23.43 -15.01
C ALA A 570 -29.03 -24.93 -14.69
N LYS A 571 -27.79 -25.44 -14.64
CA LYS A 571 -27.50 -26.88 -14.44
C LYS A 571 -28.26 -27.50 -13.25
N ASN A 572 -28.40 -26.77 -12.14
CA ASN A 572 -29.10 -27.25 -10.95
C ASN A 572 -30.58 -27.55 -11.20
N VAL A 573 -31.27 -26.66 -11.93
CA VAL A 573 -32.69 -26.84 -12.30
C VAL A 573 -32.85 -27.96 -13.34
N HIS A 574 -31.86 -28.14 -14.22
CA HIS A 574 -31.87 -29.24 -15.18
C HIS A 574 -31.64 -30.58 -14.47
N MET A 575 -30.78 -30.64 -13.45
CA MET A 575 -30.51 -31.86 -12.69
C MET A 575 -31.73 -32.30 -11.88
N GLU A 576 -32.37 -31.37 -11.16
CA GLU A 576 -33.65 -31.63 -10.46
C GLU A 576 -34.74 -32.12 -11.42
N LYS A 577 -34.90 -31.46 -12.58
CA LYS A 577 -35.86 -31.91 -13.60
C LYS A 577 -35.52 -33.28 -14.18
N LEU A 578 -34.23 -33.59 -14.36
CA LEU A 578 -33.79 -34.89 -14.88
C LEU A 578 -34.06 -36.01 -13.87
N GLU A 579 -33.90 -35.72 -12.58
CA GLU A 579 -34.19 -36.60 -11.47
C GLU A 579 -35.70 -36.83 -11.33
N GLU A 580 -36.49 -35.76 -11.40
CA GLU A 580 -37.97 -35.82 -11.46
C GLU A 580 -38.46 -36.65 -12.66
N ILE A 581 -37.83 -36.50 -13.84
CA ILE A 581 -38.16 -37.30 -15.04
C ILE A 581 -37.80 -38.78 -14.83
N LYS A 582 -36.68 -39.10 -14.18
CA LYS A 582 -36.30 -40.49 -13.86
C LYS A 582 -37.26 -41.12 -12.86
N GLU A 583 -37.64 -40.40 -11.81
CA GLU A 583 -38.64 -40.84 -10.83
C GLU A 583 -40.01 -41.05 -11.49
N ARG A 584 -40.42 -40.14 -12.38
CA ARG A 584 -41.69 -40.28 -13.10
C ARG A 584 -41.68 -41.44 -14.09
N LYS A 585 -40.54 -41.71 -14.74
CA LYS A 585 -40.38 -42.87 -15.63
C LYS A 585 -40.46 -44.18 -14.85
N THR A 586 -39.75 -44.29 -13.72
CA THR A 586 -39.77 -45.48 -12.87
C THR A 586 -41.18 -45.72 -12.31
N PHE A 587 -41.85 -44.67 -11.83
CA PHE A 587 -43.25 -44.75 -11.41
C PHE A 587 -44.18 -45.28 -12.51
N CYS A 588 -44.13 -44.70 -13.71
CA CYS A 588 -44.97 -45.16 -14.83
C CYS A 588 -44.70 -46.62 -15.20
N GLN A 589 -43.43 -47.04 -15.17
CA GLN A 589 -43.03 -48.40 -15.51
C GLN A 589 -43.56 -49.41 -14.47
N THR A 590 -43.42 -49.11 -13.18
CA THR A 590 -43.98 -49.92 -12.09
C THR A 590 -45.51 -49.95 -12.12
N TYR A 591 -46.15 -48.83 -12.46
CA TYR A 591 -47.61 -48.75 -12.56
C TYR A 591 -48.17 -49.64 -13.70
N VAL A 592 -47.52 -49.62 -14.87
CA VAL A 592 -47.90 -50.48 -16.00
C VAL A 592 -47.65 -51.95 -15.67
N GLU A 593 -46.53 -52.30 -15.04
CA GLU A 593 -46.25 -53.67 -14.61
C GLU A 593 -47.30 -54.20 -13.62
N ASN A 594 -47.74 -53.37 -12.67
CA ASN A 594 -48.80 -53.73 -11.72
C ASN A 594 -50.14 -53.97 -12.43
N LEU A 595 -50.52 -53.11 -13.38
CA LEU A 595 -51.75 -53.27 -14.17
C LEU A 595 -51.73 -54.56 -15.00
N VAL A 596 -50.60 -54.88 -15.62
CA VAL A 596 -50.45 -56.12 -16.40
C VAL A 596 -50.54 -57.34 -15.49
N LYS A 597 -49.93 -57.28 -14.30
CA LYS A 597 -50.00 -58.36 -13.31
C LYS A 597 -51.43 -58.57 -12.80
N GLU A 598 -52.14 -57.49 -12.48
CA GLU A 598 -53.54 -57.57 -12.05
C GLU A 598 -54.45 -58.14 -13.14
N ALA A 599 -54.26 -57.71 -14.40
CA ALA A 599 -54.98 -58.28 -15.54
C ALA A 599 -54.69 -59.78 -15.74
N ALA A 600 -53.44 -60.21 -15.57
CA ALA A 600 -53.05 -61.62 -15.63
C ALA A 600 -53.68 -62.45 -14.50
N ASP A 601 -53.70 -61.93 -13.28
CA ASP A 601 -54.33 -62.59 -12.13
C ASP A 601 -55.84 -62.73 -12.30
N ILE A 602 -56.52 -61.69 -12.81
CA ILE A 602 -57.95 -61.75 -13.15
C ILE A 602 -58.19 -62.82 -14.22
N HIS A 603 -57.35 -62.88 -15.25
CA HIS A 603 -57.45 -63.89 -16.29
C HIS A 603 -57.29 -65.31 -15.72
N MET A 604 -56.28 -65.57 -14.88
CA MET A 604 -56.08 -66.89 -14.26
C MET A 604 -57.26 -67.31 -13.36
N LYS A 605 -57.82 -66.37 -12.58
CA LYS A 605 -59.00 -66.62 -11.76
C LYS A 605 -60.21 -67.01 -12.62
N ASN A 606 -60.41 -66.30 -13.73
CA ASN A 606 -61.51 -66.59 -14.65
C ASN A 606 -61.34 -67.96 -15.34
N GLU A 607 -60.13 -68.30 -15.77
CA GLU A 607 -59.84 -69.60 -16.38
C GLU A 607 -60.04 -70.76 -15.38
N SER A 608 -59.62 -70.56 -14.13
CA SER A 608 -59.83 -71.54 -13.05
C SER A 608 -61.31 -71.72 -12.72
N LEU A 609 -62.07 -70.61 -12.68
CA LEU A 609 -63.52 -70.64 -12.51
C LEU A 609 -64.19 -71.41 -13.64
N GLN A 610 -63.80 -71.18 -14.90
CA GLN A 610 -64.36 -71.92 -16.04
C GLN A 610 -64.10 -73.43 -15.95
N LYS A 611 -62.94 -73.86 -15.44
CA LYS A 611 -62.62 -75.28 -15.24
C LYS A 611 -63.44 -75.92 -14.11
N LEU A 612 -63.65 -75.19 -13.01
CA LEU A 612 -64.36 -75.69 -11.82
C LEU A 612 -65.89 -75.55 -11.91
N TRP A 613 -66.39 -74.62 -12.72
CA TRP A 613 -67.81 -74.27 -12.81
C TRP A 613 -68.73 -75.46 -13.11
N PRO A 614 -68.43 -76.36 -14.06
CA PRO A 614 -69.31 -77.50 -14.33
C PRO A 614 -69.46 -78.40 -13.11
N GLN A 615 -68.38 -78.63 -12.36
CA GLN A 615 -68.42 -79.50 -11.18
C GLN A 615 -69.11 -78.82 -9.99
N MET A 616 -68.82 -77.53 -9.74
CA MET A 616 -69.55 -76.75 -8.74
C MET A 616 -71.04 -76.67 -9.04
N PHE A 617 -71.41 -76.51 -10.33
CA PHE A 617 -72.80 -76.51 -10.75
C PHE A 617 -73.48 -77.87 -10.55
N ILE A 618 -72.78 -78.97 -10.88
CA ILE A 618 -73.28 -80.32 -10.60
C ILE A 618 -73.47 -80.54 -9.10
N GLU A 619 -72.52 -80.12 -8.26
CA GLU A 619 -72.66 -80.21 -6.80
C GLU A 619 -73.81 -79.35 -6.28
N LEU A 620 -73.95 -78.10 -6.74
CA LEU A 620 -75.09 -77.24 -6.39
C LEU A 620 -76.44 -77.86 -6.78
N VAL A 621 -76.54 -78.43 -7.99
CA VAL A 621 -77.76 -79.11 -8.44
C VAL A 621 -77.98 -80.39 -7.65
N ARG A 622 -76.93 -81.16 -7.35
CA ARG A 622 -77.01 -82.38 -6.55
C ARG A 622 -77.47 -82.07 -5.13
N ASP A 623 -76.90 -81.07 -4.50
CA ASP A 623 -77.26 -80.61 -3.17
C ASP A 623 -78.70 -80.12 -3.16
N ALA A 624 -79.10 -79.26 -4.11
CA ALA A 624 -80.49 -78.83 -4.26
C ALA A 624 -81.47 -80.01 -4.46
N VAL A 625 -81.08 -81.03 -5.24
CA VAL A 625 -81.88 -82.24 -5.44
C VAL A 625 -81.93 -83.11 -4.18
N ILE A 626 -80.82 -83.24 -3.43
CA ILE A 626 -80.78 -83.94 -2.14
C ILE A 626 -81.67 -83.23 -1.12
N GLU A 627 -81.62 -81.90 -1.06
CA GLU A 627 -82.49 -81.06 -0.23
C GLU A 627 -83.97 -81.28 -0.56
N ILE A 628 -84.32 -81.36 -1.85
CA ILE A 628 -85.71 -81.56 -2.31
C ILE A 628 -86.18 -83.01 -2.11
N ARG A 629 -85.33 -84.02 -2.33
CA ARG A 629 -85.68 -85.45 -2.30
C ARG A 629 -86.06 -85.94 -0.90
N ASN A 630 -85.57 -85.32 0.16
CA ASN A 630 -85.87 -85.74 1.53
C ASN A 630 -86.25 -84.55 2.41
N LYS A 631 -87.23 -83.76 1.95
CA LYS A 631 -87.72 -82.52 2.57
C LYS A 631 -87.96 -82.65 4.08
N ASN A 632 -88.47 -83.80 4.54
CA ASN A 632 -88.69 -84.08 5.97
C ASN A 632 -87.39 -84.32 6.77
N SER A 633 -86.41 -85.02 6.19
CA SER A 633 -85.10 -85.23 6.84
C SER A 633 -84.25 -83.97 6.81
N TYR A 634 -84.28 -83.20 5.73
CA TYR A 634 -83.56 -81.92 5.63
C TYR A 634 -84.14 -80.88 6.60
N MET A 635 -85.47 -80.76 6.69
CA MET A 635 -86.11 -79.90 7.68
C MET A 635 -85.72 -80.31 9.12
N LYS A 636 -85.64 -81.61 9.42
CA LYS A 636 -85.10 -82.10 10.70
C LYS A 636 -83.64 -81.72 10.92
N LEU A 637 -82.78 -81.86 9.91
CA LEU A 637 -81.35 -81.52 9.99
C LEU A 637 -81.11 -80.01 10.14
N CYS A 638 -81.91 -79.17 9.48
CA CYS A 638 -81.88 -77.71 9.65
C CYS A 638 -82.43 -77.30 11.02
N LEU A 639 -83.51 -77.93 11.51
CA LEU A 639 -83.98 -77.72 12.88
C LEU A 639 -82.93 -78.17 13.91
N GLN A 640 -82.20 -79.24 13.63
CA GLN A 640 -81.12 -79.75 14.48
C GLN A 640 -79.91 -78.82 14.44
N ARG A 641 -79.47 -78.31 13.28
CA ARG A 641 -78.41 -77.28 13.20
C ARG A 641 -78.81 -75.97 13.89
N ILE A 642 -80.07 -75.57 13.80
CA ILE A 642 -80.57 -74.37 14.50
C ILE A 642 -80.64 -74.62 16.02
N ALA A 643 -80.93 -75.85 16.46
CA ALA A 643 -80.87 -76.24 17.86
C ALA A 643 -79.43 -76.31 18.37
N ASP A 644 -78.50 -76.86 17.59
CA ASP A 644 -77.06 -76.95 17.91
C ASP A 644 -76.36 -75.58 17.84
N GLN A 645 -76.88 -74.61 17.08
CA GLN A 645 -76.43 -73.21 17.10
C GLN A 645 -77.03 -72.39 18.27
N LYS A 646 -77.96 -72.98 19.04
CA LYS A 646 -78.58 -72.36 20.22
C LYS A 646 -78.13 -72.98 21.56
N GLN A 647 -77.27 -74.01 21.54
CA GLN A 647 -76.40 -74.39 22.65
C GLN A 647 -75.02 -73.76 22.44
#